data_AF-A0A916IWJ1-F1
#
_entry.id   AF-A0A916IWJ1-F1
#
_cell.length_a   1.000
_cell.length_b   1.000
_cell.length_c   1.000
_cell.angle_alpha   90.00
_cell.angle_beta   90.00
_cell.angle_gamma   90.00
#
_symmetry.space_group_name_H-M   'P 1'
#
loop_
_entity.id
_entity.type
_entity.pdbx_description
1 polymer ?
#
loop_
_entity_poly.entity_id
_entity_poly.type
_entity_poly.pdbx_seq_one_letter_code
_entity_poly.pdbx_strand_id
1 'polypeptide(L)'
;MSMKPLNAMTAGLLFGPFALFAGHATHAAATAAPCGSPSTLIADVQAASAASPLAGKPVEIEAVVTADYSGPDGFMGFFVQQADEQRQDRPGVSEGLFVYSPRYAARAGDLLRLAGTVEERYGQTQLALSGMPSLCASGRSVTPASLALPFPNDMAPRARAGMLVSFPQTLTVNDTHELGRYGSLLLGLGRLHVPTAVAAPREGGVQVAADNALNRLVLDDGSSQQNPAVVPYPAPALSTANPVRAGDTVTGLRGVLEKRYGNWRVQPVPGGAPIRFTASNPRQPAPARATGTDVRVAAFNVLNYFNGNGLGGFDAPDNRGARNAAEFARQEAKLLAALRALDADVIGLMEVENNGFGPRSAVQRLAAQLGPDWRAVEPGTPRLGLDAISVALLYKQRTVMPLGAPATTVLEARSRHPLAQTFAPVGNPSQAFTVAVNHLKSKNCADAGGAERDQGDGQGCWNAARSRAARALADWLKTSPTGVAGAGTLVIGDLNSYAREEPISLLARAGYEDMVARLAARDAYTYVFDGQAGYLDYALADAVLARRVRGVSIWHVNADEPSAFAYAQAHRSAGQRERYYAPDAWRASDHDPVLVDLSWREPAPDAAPARSGGGNAVAGPEGGGGSVGTAALLAIVLAASTALAMPAIRRRPAR
;
A
#
# COMPACT_ATOMS: atom_id res chain seq x y z
N MET A 1 6.75 -9.41 -4.41
CA MET A 1 6.46 -9.71 -5.83
C MET A 1 5.99 -11.15 -5.97
N SER A 2 4.68 -11.34 -6.05
CA SER A 2 3.96 -12.61 -6.24
C SER A 2 3.44 -12.58 -7.68
N MET A 3 3.64 -13.62 -8.49
CA MET A 3 3.14 -13.62 -9.88
C MET A 3 2.37 -14.92 -10.15
N LYS A 4 1.14 -14.79 -10.69
CA LYS A 4 0.42 -15.91 -11.31
C LYS A 4 1.15 -16.26 -12.63
N PRO A 5 1.46 -17.54 -12.94
CA PRO A 5 2.14 -17.91 -14.17
C PRO A 5 1.27 -17.60 -15.40
N LEU A 6 1.91 -17.25 -16.52
CA LEU A 6 1.25 -17.21 -17.83
C LEU A 6 0.93 -18.65 -18.25
N ASN A 7 -0.33 -18.96 -18.54
CA ASN A 7 -0.69 -20.21 -19.22
C ASN A 7 -0.12 -20.18 -20.64
N ALA A 8 0.87 -21.06 -20.91
CA ALA A 8 1.44 -21.23 -22.23
C ALA A 8 0.43 -21.91 -23.17
N MET A 9 0.22 -21.29 -24.33
CA MET A 9 -0.56 -21.83 -25.43
C MET A 9 0.05 -23.11 -26.00
N THR A 10 -0.85 -24.01 -26.38
CA THR A 10 -0.70 -25.22 -27.20
C THR A 10 0.38 -25.14 -28.28
N ALA A 11 1.35 -26.06 -28.24
CA ALA A 11 2.23 -26.38 -29.37
C ALA A 11 1.79 -27.72 -29.98
N GLY A 12 1.50 -27.69 -31.29
CA GLY A 12 1.00 -28.81 -32.07
C GLY A 12 2.04 -29.91 -32.31
N LEU A 13 1.52 -31.13 -32.42
CA LEU A 13 2.27 -32.35 -32.75
C LEU A 13 2.74 -32.39 -34.21
N LEU A 14 3.93 -32.96 -34.42
CA LEU A 14 4.32 -33.65 -35.65
C LEU A 14 4.82 -35.05 -35.27
N PHE A 15 4.11 -36.07 -35.76
CA PHE A 15 4.41 -37.49 -35.54
C PHE A 15 5.45 -38.01 -36.54
N GLY A 16 6.39 -38.84 -36.05
CA GLY A 16 7.19 -39.78 -36.84
C GLY A 16 7.11 -41.18 -36.20
N PRO A 17 7.07 -42.28 -36.97
CA PRO A 17 6.63 -43.57 -36.45
C PRO A 17 7.79 -44.34 -35.82
N PHE A 18 7.69 -44.63 -34.52
CA PHE A 18 8.46 -45.72 -33.91
C PHE A 18 7.46 -46.76 -33.39
N ALA A 19 7.49 -47.93 -34.00
CA ALA A 19 6.75 -49.10 -33.56
C ALA A 19 7.39 -49.62 -32.25
N LEU A 20 6.65 -49.49 -31.16
CA LEU A 20 6.93 -50.17 -29.89
C LEU A 20 5.67 -50.97 -29.53
N PHE A 21 5.81 -52.29 -29.52
CA PHE A 21 4.81 -53.21 -28.99
C PHE A 21 4.66 -52.96 -27.48
N ALA A 22 3.62 -52.21 -27.11
CA ALA A 22 3.16 -52.11 -25.73
C ALA A 22 1.88 -52.93 -25.56
N GLY A 23 1.96 -53.99 -24.74
CA GLY A 23 0.80 -54.71 -24.27
C GLY A 23 -0.16 -53.74 -23.58
N HIS A 24 -1.36 -53.60 -24.13
CA HIS A 24 -2.41 -52.77 -23.54
C HIS A 24 -3.01 -53.53 -22.35
N ALA A 25 -2.42 -53.36 -21.16
CA ALA A 25 -3.12 -53.63 -19.92
C ALA A 25 -4.12 -52.49 -19.70
N THR A 26 -5.38 -52.72 -20.08
CA THR A 26 -6.51 -51.86 -19.70
C THR A 26 -6.58 -51.82 -18.17
N HIS A 27 -6.02 -50.77 -17.55
CA HIS A 27 -6.30 -50.48 -16.15
C HIS A 27 -7.76 -50.03 -16.08
N ALA A 28 -8.64 -50.94 -15.65
CA ALA A 28 -9.96 -50.54 -15.19
C ALA A 28 -9.76 -49.43 -14.14
N ALA A 29 -10.41 -48.29 -14.33
CA ALA A 29 -10.43 -47.24 -13.32
C ALA A 29 -10.98 -47.86 -12.04
N ALA A 30 -10.14 -48.00 -11.01
CA ALA A 30 -10.57 -48.53 -9.73
C ALA A 30 -11.66 -47.60 -9.20
N THR A 31 -12.89 -48.12 -9.09
CA THR A 31 -13.98 -47.44 -8.40
C THR A 31 -13.60 -47.32 -6.93
N ALA A 32 -13.74 -46.13 -6.35
CA ALA A 32 -13.44 -45.90 -4.93
C ALA A 32 -14.22 -46.90 -4.05
N ALA A 33 -13.64 -47.31 -2.91
CA ALA A 33 -14.32 -48.20 -1.98
C ALA A 33 -15.70 -47.64 -1.53
N PRO A 34 -16.64 -48.49 -1.09
CA PRO A 34 -17.92 -48.03 -0.58
C PRO A 34 -17.75 -47.00 0.55
N CYS A 35 -18.61 -45.99 0.57
CA CYS A 35 -18.65 -45.00 1.65
C CYS A 35 -18.76 -45.66 3.04
N GLY A 36 -18.10 -45.07 4.03
CA GLY A 36 -18.01 -45.62 5.38
C GLY A 36 -17.04 -46.79 5.56
N SER A 37 -16.39 -47.28 4.48
CA SER A 37 -15.25 -48.19 4.61
C SER A 37 -14.08 -47.50 5.31
N PRO A 38 -13.17 -48.21 6.00
CA PRO A 38 -11.97 -47.60 6.58
C PRO A 38 -11.21 -46.74 5.55
N SER A 39 -10.91 -45.49 5.90
CA SER A 39 -10.10 -44.54 5.11
C SER A 39 -8.94 -44.00 5.91
N THR A 40 -7.93 -43.50 5.21
CA THR A 40 -6.91 -42.63 5.79
C THR A 40 -7.54 -41.29 6.17
N LEU A 41 -7.29 -40.81 7.39
CA LEU A 41 -7.73 -39.48 7.81
C LEU A 41 -6.80 -38.42 7.23
N ILE A 42 -7.31 -37.20 6.98
CA ILE A 42 -6.45 -36.11 6.46
C ILE A 42 -5.29 -35.80 7.41
N ALA A 43 -5.50 -35.93 8.72
CA ALA A 43 -4.44 -35.76 9.73
C ALA A 43 -3.30 -36.81 9.65
N ASP A 44 -3.51 -37.94 8.96
CA ASP A 44 -2.48 -38.95 8.68
C ASP A 44 -1.80 -38.69 7.31
N VAL A 45 -2.50 -38.02 6.39
CA VAL A 45 -1.92 -37.56 5.12
C VAL A 45 -1.02 -36.36 5.33
N GLN A 46 -1.39 -35.44 6.21
CA GLN A 46 -0.64 -34.20 6.46
C GLN A 46 0.46 -34.40 7.52
N ALA A 47 1.43 -33.47 7.53
CA ALA A 47 2.48 -33.37 8.56
C ALA A 47 2.57 -31.95 9.11
N ALA A 48 3.12 -31.79 10.31
CA ALA A 48 3.19 -30.48 10.98
C ALA A 48 4.18 -29.50 10.32
N SER A 49 5.36 -29.99 9.88
CA SER A 49 6.43 -29.12 9.38
C SER A 49 7.28 -29.74 8.25
N ALA A 50 6.90 -30.90 7.74
CA ALA A 50 7.62 -31.65 6.70
C ALA A 50 6.70 -31.98 5.53
N ALA A 51 7.27 -32.63 4.51
CA ALA A 51 6.47 -33.34 3.50
C ALA A 51 5.58 -34.41 4.16
N SER A 52 4.49 -34.75 3.49
CA SER A 52 3.60 -35.83 3.91
C SER A 52 4.37 -37.14 4.16
N PRO A 53 4.07 -37.88 5.26
CA PRO A 53 4.60 -39.23 5.47
C PRO A 53 4.08 -40.26 4.45
N LEU A 54 3.06 -39.87 3.67
CA LEU A 54 2.43 -40.67 2.64
C LEU A 54 2.74 -40.18 1.23
N ALA A 55 3.68 -39.23 1.06
CA ALA A 55 4.09 -38.75 -0.26
C ALA A 55 4.43 -39.92 -1.22
N GLY A 56 3.87 -39.87 -2.44
CA GLY A 56 4.00 -40.90 -3.47
C GLY A 56 3.14 -42.15 -3.26
N LYS A 57 2.45 -42.29 -2.13
CA LYS A 57 1.60 -43.46 -1.84
C LYS A 57 0.16 -43.22 -2.29
N PRO A 58 -0.53 -44.26 -2.80
CA PRO A 58 -1.97 -44.21 -2.98
C PRO A 58 -2.66 -44.25 -1.61
N VAL A 59 -3.69 -43.42 -1.45
CA VAL A 59 -4.54 -43.37 -0.27
C VAL A 59 -6.00 -43.27 -0.70
N GLU A 60 -6.89 -43.68 0.19
CA GLU A 60 -8.31 -43.36 0.10
C GLU A 60 -8.73 -42.55 1.33
N ILE A 61 -9.35 -41.40 1.08
CA ILE A 61 -9.87 -40.51 2.12
C ILE A 61 -11.39 -40.36 1.97
N GLU A 62 -12.06 -40.04 3.07
CA GLU A 62 -13.46 -39.61 3.08
C GLU A 62 -13.53 -38.23 3.74
N ALA A 63 -13.97 -37.21 2.99
CA ALA A 63 -13.88 -35.82 3.42
C ALA A 63 -14.94 -34.92 2.78
N VAL A 64 -15.27 -33.81 3.45
CA VAL A 64 -16.28 -32.84 2.99
C VAL A 64 -15.64 -31.81 2.08
N VAL A 65 -16.22 -31.59 0.91
CA VAL A 65 -15.81 -30.54 -0.04
C VAL A 65 -16.15 -29.17 0.55
N THR A 66 -15.15 -28.29 0.67
CA THR A 66 -15.31 -26.94 1.23
C THR A 66 -15.40 -25.86 0.15
N ALA A 67 -14.70 -26.02 -0.97
CA ALA A 67 -14.76 -25.11 -2.11
C ALA A 67 -14.27 -25.79 -3.40
N ASP A 68 -14.97 -25.57 -4.52
CA ASP A 68 -14.63 -26.12 -5.83
C ASP A 68 -14.06 -25.04 -6.76
N TYR A 69 -12.84 -25.25 -7.24
CA TYR A 69 -12.15 -24.40 -8.21
C TYR A 69 -11.80 -25.19 -9.47
N SER A 70 -12.64 -26.17 -9.83
CA SER A 70 -12.43 -27.05 -10.99
C SER A 70 -12.68 -26.36 -12.34
N GLY A 71 -13.32 -25.19 -12.32
CA GLY A 71 -13.63 -24.39 -13.50
C GLY A 71 -12.38 -24.02 -14.34
N PRO A 72 -12.57 -23.60 -15.60
CA PRO A 72 -11.47 -23.36 -16.55
C PRO A 72 -10.48 -22.29 -16.09
N ASP A 73 -10.96 -21.32 -15.31
CA ASP A 73 -10.16 -20.24 -14.74
C ASP A 73 -9.69 -20.53 -13.31
N GLY A 74 -10.09 -21.66 -12.72
CA GLY A 74 -9.77 -22.03 -11.35
C GLY A 74 -8.41 -22.71 -11.22
N PHE A 75 -8.32 -23.66 -10.29
CA PHE A 75 -7.10 -24.39 -9.94
C PHE A 75 -7.11 -25.86 -10.40
N MET A 76 -8.06 -26.24 -11.26
CA MET A 76 -8.24 -27.62 -11.72
C MET A 76 -8.43 -28.61 -10.57
N GLY A 77 -9.19 -28.22 -9.55
CA GLY A 77 -9.40 -29.03 -8.36
C GLY A 77 -10.26 -28.35 -7.32
N PHE A 78 -10.38 -28.99 -6.17
CA PHE A 78 -11.24 -28.54 -5.07
C PHE A 78 -10.57 -28.79 -3.72
N PHE A 79 -11.02 -28.09 -2.69
CA PHE A 79 -10.58 -28.32 -1.33
C PHE A 79 -11.56 -29.21 -0.59
N VAL A 80 -11.01 -30.08 0.25
CA VAL A 80 -11.75 -30.91 1.19
C VAL A 80 -11.23 -30.69 2.60
N GLN A 81 -12.08 -30.94 3.58
CA GLN A 81 -11.73 -30.91 5.00
C GLN A 81 -12.32 -32.15 5.69
N GLN A 82 -11.61 -32.67 6.69
CA GLN A 82 -12.10 -33.77 7.51
C GLN A 82 -13.45 -33.38 8.13
N ALA A 83 -14.41 -34.30 8.12
CA ALA A 83 -15.70 -34.09 8.79
C ALA A 83 -15.49 -33.81 10.28
N ASP A 84 -16.29 -32.92 10.87
CA ASP A 84 -16.11 -32.47 12.26
C ASP A 84 -16.16 -33.64 13.26
N GLU A 85 -16.94 -34.68 12.97
CA GLU A 85 -17.07 -35.86 13.82
C GLU A 85 -15.84 -36.78 13.79
N GLN A 86 -14.96 -36.65 12.79
CA GLN A 86 -13.76 -37.48 12.59
C GLN A 86 -12.45 -36.71 12.77
N ARG A 87 -12.56 -35.40 13.00
CA ARG A 87 -11.44 -34.49 13.20
C ARG A 87 -10.60 -34.89 14.42
N GLN A 88 -9.29 -34.91 14.23
CA GLN A 88 -8.30 -35.36 15.22
C GLN A 88 -7.68 -34.20 16.00
N ASP A 89 -7.74 -32.97 15.49
CA ASP A 89 -7.21 -31.76 16.14
C ASP A 89 -5.73 -31.88 16.58
N ARG A 90 -4.91 -32.60 15.81
CA ARG A 90 -3.48 -32.78 16.11
C ARG A 90 -2.72 -31.44 16.04
N PRO A 91 -1.90 -31.07 17.06
CA PRO A 91 -1.16 -29.82 17.05
C PRO A 91 -0.27 -29.66 15.81
N GLY A 92 -0.42 -28.53 15.11
CA GLY A 92 0.39 -28.19 13.94
C GLY A 92 0.00 -28.91 12.64
N VAL A 93 -0.90 -29.90 12.68
CA VAL A 93 -1.32 -30.68 11.50
C VAL A 93 -2.63 -30.11 10.96
N SER A 94 -2.65 -29.78 9.68
CA SER A 94 -3.89 -29.35 9.02
C SER A 94 -4.80 -30.54 8.74
N GLU A 95 -6.12 -30.29 8.78
CA GLU A 95 -7.13 -31.24 8.35
C GLU A 95 -7.85 -30.83 7.06
N GLY A 96 -7.25 -29.86 6.35
CA GLY A 96 -7.62 -29.50 4.99
C GLY A 96 -6.67 -30.12 3.97
N LEU A 97 -7.17 -30.39 2.77
CA LEU A 97 -6.38 -30.93 1.66
C LEU A 97 -6.89 -30.39 0.33
N PHE A 98 -5.98 -30.00 -0.56
CA PHE A 98 -6.32 -29.74 -1.96
C PHE A 98 -6.36 -31.04 -2.74
N VAL A 99 -7.40 -31.24 -3.53
CA VAL A 99 -7.56 -32.38 -4.44
C VAL A 99 -7.40 -31.88 -5.86
N TYR A 100 -6.28 -32.26 -6.51
CA TYR A 100 -6.06 -31.99 -7.92
C TYR A 100 -6.92 -32.95 -8.76
N SER A 101 -7.83 -32.37 -9.54
CA SER A 101 -8.88 -33.08 -10.25
C SER A 101 -9.26 -32.36 -11.55
N PRO A 102 -8.47 -32.51 -12.63
CA PRO A 102 -8.71 -31.80 -13.89
C PRO A 102 -9.95 -32.30 -14.67
N ARG A 103 -10.58 -33.39 -14.23
CA ARG A 103 -11.68 -34.06 -14.93
C ARG A 103 -12.96 -34.22 -14.10
N TYR A 104 -12.96 -33.75 -12.86
CA TYR A 104 -14.12 -33.84 -11.98
C TYR A 104 -14.30 -32.54 -11.21
N ALA A 105 -15.50 -31.97 -11.33
CA ALA A 105 -15.97 -30.83 -10.56
C ALA A 105 -16.72 -31.31 -9.32
N ALA A 106 -16.37 -30.76 -8.16
CA ALA A 106 -17.04 -31.09 -6.92
C ALA A 106 -18.10 -30.03 -6.56
N ARG A 107 -18.96 -30.33 -5.58
CA ARG A 107 -19.90 -29.36 -5.00
C ARG A 107 -19.60 -29.19 -3.52
N ALA A 108 -19.51 -27.94 -3.08
CA ALA A 108 -19.34 -27.63 -1.66
C ALA A 108 -20.48 -28.25 -0.83
N GLY A 109 -20.11 -28.90 0.27
CA GLY A 109 -21.02 -29.64 1.16
C GLY A 109 -21.25 -31.11 0.79
N ASP A 110 -20.66 -31.61 -0.30
CA ASP A 110 -20.62 -33.05 -0.55
C ASP A 110 -19.56 -33.73 0.32
N LEU A 111 -19.92 -34.85 0.94
CA LEU A 111 -18.99 -35.80 1.54
C LEU A 111 -18.61 -36.82 0.47
N LEU A 112 -17.33 -36.85 0.09
CA LEU A 112 -16.83 -37.71 -0.98
C LEU A 112 -15.85 -38.74 -0.44
N ARG A 113 -15.94 -39.96 -0.96
CA ARG A 113 -14.84 -40.93 -0.96
C ARG A 113 -13.93 -40.66 -2.15
N LEU A 114 -12.64 -40.49 -1.88
CA LEU A 114 -11.65 -40.05 -2.85
C LEU A 114 -10.46 -40.99 -2.83
N ALA A 115 -10.14 -41.59 -3.97
CA ALA A 115 -8.92 -42.37 -4.17
C ALA A 115 -7.91 -41.54 -4.98
N GLY A 116 -6.67 -41.49 -4.51
CA GLY A 116 -5.64 -40.72 -5.18
C GLY A 116 -4.24 -40.97 -4.64
N THR A 117 -3.25 -40.37 -5.29
CA THR A 117 -1.85 -40.39 -4.84
C THR A 117 -1.53 -39.11 -4.11
N VAL A 118 -0.87 -39.21 -2.95
CA VAL A 118 -0.42 -38.02 -2.22
C VAL A 118 0.81 -37.43 -2.92
N GLU A 119 0.77 -36.13 -3.20
CA GLU A 119 1.85 -35.40 -3.88
C GLU A 119 2.27 -34.17 -3.08
N GLU A 120 3.53 -33.78 -3.24
CA GLU A 120 4.04 -32.47 -2.81
C GLU A 120 4.14 -31.55 -4.02
N ARG A 121 3.29 -30.52 -4.08
CA ARG A 121 3.27 -29.59 -5.21
C ARG A 121 3.11 -28.15 -4.76
N TYR A 122 3.90 -27.25 -5.36
CA TYR A 122 3.92 -25.83 -5.01
C TYR A 122 4.16 -25.54 -3.51
N GLY A 123 4.86 -26.45 -2.82
CA GLY A 123 5.15 -26.34 -1.38
C GLY A 123 3.98 -26.71 -0.47
N GLN A 124 3.01 -27.50 -0.97
CA GLN A 124 1.91 -28.05 -0.20
C GLN A 124 1.65 -29.53 -0.54
N THR A 125 1.15 -30.27 0.45
CA THR A 125 0.55 -31.59 0.25
C THR A 125 -0.77 -31.46 -0.53
N GLN A 126 -0.96 -32.29 -1.55
CA GLN A 126 -2.22 -32.43 -2.29
C GLN A 126 -2.53 -33.89 -2.57
N LEU A 127 -3.77 -34.19 -2.93
CA LEU A 127 -4.19 -35.50 -3.45
C LEU A 127 -4.41 -35.40 -4.96
N ALA A 128 -3.62 -36.12 -5.76
CA ALA A 128 -3.88 -36.28 -7.19
C ALA A 128 -4.91 -37.40 -7.40
N LEU A 129 -6.09 -37.05 -7.86
CA LEU A 129 -7.22 -37.97 -7.98
C LEU A 129 -6.94 -39.03 -9.06
N SER A 130 -7.07 -40.32 -8.70
CA SER A 130 -6.77 -41.46 -9.59
C SER A 130 -8.00 -42.21 -10.12
N GLY A 131 -9.20 -41.87 -9.65
CA GLY A 131 -10.47 -42.48 -10.04
C GLY A 131 -11.67 -41.55 -9.83
N MET A 132 -12.87 -42.02 -10.19
CA MET A 132 -14.10 -41.24 -9.96
C MET A 132 -14.46 -41.22 -8.47
N PRO A 133 -14.72 -40.04 -7.87
CA PRO A 133 -15.19 -39.95 -6.50
C PRO A 133 -16.54 -40.63 -6.31
N SER A 134 -16.78 -41.19 -5.12
CA SER A 134 -18.11 -41.65 -4.73
C SER A 134 -18.76 -40.64 -3.78
N LEU A 135 -20.01 -40.26 -4.07
CA LEU A 135 -20.80 -39.36 -3.22
C LEU A 135 -21.40 -40.15 -2.05
N CYS A 136 -21.00 -39.80 -0.83
CA CYS A 136 -21.45 -40.46 0.39
C CYS A 136 -22.63 -39.74 1.04
N ALA A 137 -22.62 -38.41 1.00
CA ALA A 137 -23.72 -37.56 1.46
C ALA A 137 -23.60 -36.16 0.83
N SER A 138 -24.70 -35.40 0.83
CA SER A 138 -24.71 -33.99 0.43
C SER A 138 -25.25 -33.11 1.55
N GLY A 139 -25.05 -31.79 1.45
CA GLY A 139 -25.55 -30.83 2.42
C GLY A 139 -24.81 -30.86 3.77
N ARG A 140 -23.61 -31.44 3.79
CA ARG A 140 -22.72 -31.41 4.96
C ARG A 140 -22.07 -30.04 5.10
N SER A 141 -21.65 -29.74 6.32
CA SER A 141 -20.85 -28.56 6.64
C SER A 141 -19.69 -28.96 7.53
N VAL A 142 -18.61 -28.18 7.47
CA VAL A 142 -17.51 -28.25 8.42
C VAL A 142 -17.42 -26.93 9.17
N THR A 143 -16.98 -27.00 10.42
CA THR A 143 -16.73 -25.82 11.24
C THR A 143 -15.48 -25.10 10.73
N PRO A 144 -15.56 -23.81 10.35
CA PRO A 144 -14.38 -23.03 9.97
C PRO A 144 -13.42 -22.89 11.15
N ALA A 145 -12.12 -22.98 10.89
CA ALA A 145 -11.13 -22.63 11.90
C ALA A 145 -11.04 -21.10 12.06
N SER A 146 -11.18 -20.62 13.31
CA SER A 146 -11.00 -19.20 13.60
C SER A 146 -9.52 -18.83 13.61
N LEU A 147 -9.15 -17.83 12.83
CA LEU A 147 -7.80 -17.25 12.79
C LEU A 147 -7.83 -15.76 13.09
N ALA A 148 -6.71 -15.23 13.53
CA ALA A 148 -6.51 -13.81 13.78
C ALA A 148 -5.16 -13.36 13.22
N LEU A 149 -5.10 -12.10 12.81
CA LEU A 149 -3.87 -11.37 12.55
C LEU A 149 -3.54 -10.46 13.75
N PRO A 150 -2.24 -10.18 14.01
CA PRO A 150 -1.09 -10.89 13.46
C PRO A 150 -1.12 -12.37 13.85
N PHE A 151 -0.59 -13.24 12.98
CA PHE A 151 -0.40 -14.64 13.35
C PHE A 151 0.57 -14.73 14.53
N PRO A 152 0.36 -15.63 15.50
CA PRO A 152 1.26 -15.77 16.65
C PRO A 152 2.66 -16.25 16.25
N ASN A 153 2.77 -16.94 15.11
CA ASN A 153 4.01 -17.35 14.46
C ASN A 153 3.71 -17.80 13.02
N ASP A 154 4.74 -18.10 12.23
CA ASP A 154 4.64 -18.57 10.85
C ASP A 154 4.00 -19.97 10.69
N MET A 155 3.98 -20.76 11.78
CA MET A 155 3.36 -22.09 11.83
C MET A 155 1.84 -22.05 11.97
N ALA A 156 1.28 -20.98 12.55
CA ALA A 156 -0.16 -20.85 12.77
C ALA A 156 -1.00 -20.97 11.48
N PRO A 157 -0.70 -20.24 10.38
CA PRO A 157 -1.43 -20.44 9.12
C PRO A 157 -1.13 -21.79 8.47
N ARG A 158 0.07 -22.36 8.66
CA ARG A 158 0.42 -23.70 8.16
C ARG A 158 -0.46 -24.79 8.75
N ALA A 159 -0.72 -24.72 10.05
CA ALA A 159 -1.59 -25.66 10.77
C ALA A 159 -3.06 -25.62 10.30
N ARG A 160 -3.43 -24.69 9.41
CA ARG A 160 -4.78 -24.52 8.86
C ARG A 160 -4.79 -24.51 7.32
N ALA A 161 -3.70 -24.92 6.67
CA ALA A 161 -3.60 -24.91 5.21
C ALA A 161 -4.59 -25.88 4.55
N GLY A 162 -5.36 -25.40 3.57
CA GLY A 162 -6.44 -26.12 2.91
C GLY A 162 -7.76 -26.15 3.67
N MET A 163 -7.82 -25.63 4.90
CA MET A 163 -9.06 -25.60 5.70
C MET A 163 -9.92 -24.39 5.35
N LEU A 164 -11.22 -24.53 5.59
CA LEU A 164 -12.12 -23.38 5.67
C LEU A 164 -11.79 -22.58 6.94
N VAL A 165 -11.54 -21.28 6.80
CA VAL A 165 -11.16 -20.38 7.90
C VAL A 165 -12.10 -19.19 7.98
N SER A 166 -12.17 -18.58 9.16
CA SER A 166 -12.83 -17.30 9.39
C SER A 166 -11.96 -16.35 10.18
N PHE A 167 -11.95 -15.08 9.80
CA PHE A 167 -11.33 -14.00 10.55
C PHE A 167 -12.44 -13.12 11.14
N PRO A 168 -12.69 -13.19 12.46
CA PRO A 168 -13.71 -12.37 13.12
C PRO A 168 -13.30 -10.90 13.23
N GLN A 169 -12.00 -10.60 13.11
CA GLN A 169 -11.49 -9.24 13.09
C GLN A 169 -11.90 -8.49 11.82
N THR A 170 -12.08 -7.18 11.95
CA THR A 170 -12.08 -6.28 10.80
C THR A 170 -10.65 -6.10 10.32
N LEU A 171 -10.38 -6.45 9.07
CA LEU A 171 -9.07 -6.32 8.44
C LEU A 171 -9.05 -5.09 7.51
N THR A 172 -7.89 -4.47 7.37
CA THR A 172 -7.67 -3.29 6.54
C THR A 172 -6.97 -3.69 5.24
N VAL A 173 -7.44 -3.15 4.11
CA VAL A 173 -6.77 -3.25 2.82
C VAL A 173 -5.48 -2.43 2.88
N ASN A 174 -4.35 -3.09 2.67
CA ASN A 174 -3.03 -2.50 2.73
C ASN A 174 -2.41 -2.32 1.34
N ASP A 175 -2.74 -3.17 0.36
CA ASP A 175 -2.25 -3.05 -1.01
C ASP A 175 -3.33 -3.41 -2.05
N THR A 176 -3.43 -2.60 -3.10
CA THR A 176 -4.31 -2.75 -4.25
C THR A 176 -3.54 -2.93 -5.58
N HIS A 177 -2.21 -2.99 -5.54
CA HIS A 177 -1.35 -3.04 -6.72
C HIS A 177 -1.66 -4.23 -7.63
N GLU A 178 -1.91 -5.41 -7.05
CA GLU A 178 -2.22 -6.63 -7.78
C GLU A 178 -3.69 -6.73 -8.23
N LEU A 179 -4.59 -5.92 -7.67
CA LEU A 179 -6.04 -6.07 -7.83
C LEU A 179 -6.47 -6.10 -9.29
N GLY A 180 -6.05 -5.12 -10.08
CA GLY A 180 -6.46 -5.02 -11.48
C GLY A 180 -5.87 -6.09 -12.39
N ARG A 181 -4.80 -6.77 -11.97
CA ARG A 181 -4.05 -7.74 -12.78
C ARG A 181 -4.32 -9.18 -12.34
N TYR A 182 -4.52 -9.43 -11.07
CA TYR A 182 -4.65 -10.76 -10.49
C TYR A 182 -5.87 -10.92 -9.59
N GLY A 183 -6.68 -9.87 -9.39
CA GLY A 183 -7.84 -9.93 -8.51
C GLY A 183 -7.52 -10.00 -7.01
N SER A 184 -6.25 -9.83 -6.63
CA SER A 184 -5.80 -9.96 -5.24
C SER A 184 -5.58 -8.62 -4.53
N LEU A 185 -5.83 -8.64 -3.22
CA LEU A 185 -5.62 -7.54 -2.27
C LEU A 185 -4.75 -8.04 -1.11
N LEU A 186 -3.88 -7.18 -0.59
CA LEU A 186 -3.22 -7.47 0.67
C LEU A 186 -4.04 -6.90 1.83
N LEU A 187 -4.29 -7.73 2.84
CA LEU A 187 -4.97 -7.37 4.08
C LEU A 187 -3.99 -7.45 5.27
N GLY A 188 -4.31 -6.69 6.32
CA GLY A 188 -3.64 -6.73 7.61
C GLY A 188 -4.56 -6.26 8.73
N LEU A 189 -4.20 -6.50 9.99
CA LEU A 189 -4.85 -5.85 11.13
C LEU A 189 -4.34 -4.40 11.20
N GLY A 190 -5.18 -3.45 10.80
CA GLY A 190 -4.81 -2.04 10.69
C GLY A 190 -3.92 -1.74 9.48
N ARG A 191 -3.48 -0.47 9.37
CA ARG A 191 -2.51 -0.05 8.35
C ARG A 191 -1.12 -0.55 8.73
N LEU A 192 -0.44 -1.18 7.79
CA LEU A 192 0.95 -1.56 7.93
C LEU A 192 1.81 -0.35 7.55
N HIS A 193 2.86 -0.11 8.33
CA HIS A 193 3.78 0.99 8.10
C HIS A 193 5.13 0.47 7.64
N VAL A 194 5.80 1.26 6.80
CA VAL A 194 7.18 0.96 6.43
C VAL A 194 8.04 1.00 7.69
N PRO A 195 8.90 0.00 7.95
CA PRO A 195 9.61 -0.11 9.22
C PRO A 195 10.41 1.14 9.61
N THR A 196 11.19 1.69 8.68
CA THR A 196 12.00 2.90 8.90
C THR A 196 11.21 4.20 8.83
N ALA A 197 9.89 4.16 8.64
CA ALA A 197 9.01 5.32 8.86
C ALA A 197 8.66 5.49 10.34
N VAL A 198 8.54 4.39 11.08
CA VAL A 198 8.04 4.38 12.48
C VAL A 198 9.10 4.00 13.52
N ALA A 199 10.16 3.28 13.12
CA ALA A 199 11.23 2.84 14.00
C ALA A 199 12.62 3.18 13.43
N ALA A 200 13.61 3.30 14.30
CA ALA A 200 14.99 3.50 13.87
C ALA A 200 15.50 2.30 13.04
N PRO A 201 16.39 2.52 12.05
CA PRO A 201 17.05 1.45 11.29
C PRO A 201 17.70 0.39 12.20
N ARG A 202 18.01 -0.78 11.63
CA ARG A 202 18.53 -1.97 12.32
C ARG A 202 17.48 -2.59 13.25
N GLU A 203 17.76 -2.74 14.54
CA GLU A 203 16.93 -3.51 15.48
C GLU A 203 15.46 -3.10 15.46
N GLY A 204 15.16 -1.79 15.54
CA GLY A 204 13.79 -1.28 15.51
C GLY A 204 13.06 -1.58 14.20
N GLY A 205 13.67 -1.25 13.06
CA GLY A 205 13.11 -1.54 11.74
C GLY A 205 12.98 -3.04 11.46
N VAL A 206 13.94 -3.86 11.90
CA VAL A 206 13.88 -5.32 11.76
C VAL A 206 12.71 -5.90 12.55
N GLN A 207 12.47 -5.40 13.77
CA GLN A 207 11.32 -5.84 14.57
C GLN A 207 9.99 -5.49 13.90
N VAL A 208 9.82 -4.26 13.42
CA VAL A 208 8.58 -3.86 12.71
C VAL A 208 8.40 -4.67 11.42
N ALA A 209 9.47 -4.99 10.70
CA ALA A 209 9.39 -5.86 9.52
C ALA A 209 8.93 -7.29 9.88
N ALA A 210 9.42 -7.84 10.99
CA ALA A 210 9.00 -9.15 11.48
C ALA A 210 7.52 -9.16 11.92
N ASP A 211 7.08 -8.10 12.62
CA ASP A 211 5.69 -7.93 13.04
C ASP A 211 4.76 -7.81 11.82
N ASN A 212 5.15 -7.01 10.82
CA ASN A 212 4.42 -6.87 9.55
C ASN A 212 4.34 -8.22 8.81
N ALA A 213 5.39 -9.04 8.83
CA ALA A 213 5.37 -10.35 8.16
C ALA A 213 4.33 -11.31 8.76
N LEU A 214 4.05 -11.20 10.06
CA LEU A 214 2.99 -11.95 10.74
C LEU A 214 1.60 -11.29 10.57
N ASN A 215 1.54 -10.02 10.18
CA ASN A 215 0.30 -9.24 10.02
C ASN A 215 -0.12 -9.05 8.55
N ARG A 216 0.14 -10.03 7.69
CA ARG A 216 -0.14 -9.97 6.25
C ARG A 216 -0.92 -11.21 5.79
N LEU A 217 -2.01 -10.97 5.07
CA LEU A 217 -2.84 -12.01 4.46
C LEU A 217 -3.37 -11.53 3.12
N VAL A 218 -3.23 -12.33 2.06
CA VAL A 218 -3.79 -11.96 0.76
C VAL A 218 -5.25 -12.43 0.67
N LEU A 219 -6.15 -11.57 0.24
CA LEU A 219 -7.45 -11.97 -0.30
C LEU A 219 -7.31 -12.13 -1.81
N ASP A 220 -7.62 -13.30 -2.35
CA ASP A 220 -7.51 -13.61 -3.77
C ASP A 220 -8.90 -13.72 -4.42
N ASP A 221 -8.98 -13.92 -5.73
CA ASP A 221 -10.25 -13.98 -6.48
C ASP A 221 -10.71 -15.40 -6.83
N GLY A 222 -10.00 -16.44 -6.40
CA GLY A 222 -10.30 -17.83 -6.75
C GLY A 222 -9.92 -18.20 -8.19
N SER A 223 -9.16 -17.36 -8.91
CA SER A 223 -8.79 -17.55 -10.30
C SER A 223 -7.28 -17.71 -10.50
N SER A 224 -6.87 -18.48 -11.49
CA SER A 224 -5.50 -18.52 -12.01
C SER A 224 -5.26 -17.50 -13.13
N GLN A 225 -6.31 -16.82 -13.60
CA GLN A 225 -6.20 -15.89 -14.73
C GLN A 225 -5.46 -14.60 -14.38
N GLN A 226 -4.76 -14.08 -15.40
CA GLN A 226 -4.19 -12.74 -15.37
C GLN A 226 -5.05 -11.79 -16.22
N ASN A 227 -5.24 -10.58 -15.73
CA ASN A 227 -6.08 -9.53 -16.33
C ASN A 227 -7.51 -10.02 -16.58
N PRO A 228 -8.20 -10.57 -15.55
CA PRO A 228 -9.56 -11.04 -15.71
C PRO A 228 -10.45 -9.91 -16.23
N ALA A 229 -11.38 -10.22 -17.15
CA ALA A 229 -12.23 -9.19 -17.77
C ALA A 229 -13.07 -8.41 -16.73
N VAL A 230 -13.40 -9.07 -15.62
CA VAL A 230 -14.10 -8.51 -14.46
C VAL A 230 -13.27 -8.83 -13.21
N VAL A 231 -12.93 -7.80 -12.44
CA VAL A 231 -12.34 -7.96 -11.11
C VAL A 231 -13.47 -7.86 -10.08
N PRO A 232 -13.67 -8.88 -9.23
CA PRO A 232 -14.88 -9.00 -8.41
C PRO A 232 -14.90 -8.08 -7.18
N TYR A 233 -13.78 -7.41 -6.85
CA TYR A 233 -13.66 -6.58 -5.66
C TYR A 233 -13.59 -5.08 -5.98
N PRO A 234 -14.36 -4.23 -5.28
CA PRO A 234 -15.52 -4.62 -4.47
C PRO A 234 -16.66 -5.11 -5.39
N ALA A 235 -17.56 -5.92 -4.85
CA ALA A 235 -18.71 -6.40 -5.62
C ALA A 235 -19.59 -5.21 -6.10
N PRO A 236 -20.26 -5.30 -7.26
CA PRO A 236 -20.22 -6.43 -8.20
C PRO A 236 -18.99 -6.45 -9.12
N ALA A 237 -18.32 -5.30 -9.31
CA ALA A 237 -17.11 -5.18 -10.12
C ALA A 237 -16.34 -3.91 -9.76
N LEU A 238 -15.01 -3.97 -9.88
CA LEU A 238 -14.14 -2.80 -9.77
C LEU A 238 -14.49 -1.76 -10.84
N SER A 239 -14.55 -0.49 -10.46
CA SER A 239 -14.59 0.65 -11.38
C SER A 239 -14.19 1.94 -10.66
N THR A 240 -13.95 3.03 -11.40
CA THR A 240 -13.71 4.34 -10.79
C THR A 240 -14.89 4.85 -9.95
N ALA A 241 -16.11 4.39 -10.24
CA ALA A 241 -17.33 4.67 -9.47
C ALA A 241 -17.59 3.67 -8.32
N ASN A 242 -16.90 2.53 -8.31
CA ASN A 242 -16.97 1.50 -7.27
C ASN A 242 -15.54 1.03 -6.89
N PRO A 243 -14.72 1.91 -6.28
CA PRO A 243 -13.34 1.59 -5.94
C PRO A 243 -13.25 0.78 -4.64
N VAL A 244 -12.17 0.01 -4.49
CA VAL A 244 -11.63 -0.39 -3.18
C VAL A 244 -10.28 0.28 -3.02
N ARG A 245 -10.10 1.01 -1.92
CA ARG A 245 -8.89 1.79 -1.64
C ARG A 245 -8.10 1.12 -0.52
N ALA A 246 -6.79 1.32 -0.52
CA ALA A 246 -6.01 0.99 0.65
C ALA A 246 -6.52 1.83 1.85
N GLY A 247 -6.73 1.22 3.01
CA GLY A 247 -7.45 1.81 4.15
C GLY A 247 -8.94 1.42 4.25
N ASP A 248 -9.56 0.92 3.18
CA ASP A 248 -10.88 0.28 3.28
C ASP A 248 -10.80 -0.99 4.11
N THR A 249 -11.94 -1.43 4.64
CA THR A 249 -11.97 -2.58 5.55
C THR A 249 -12.82 -3.73 5.06
N VAL A 250 -12.46 -4.94 5.47
CA VAL A 250 -13.17 -6.19 5.25
C VAL A 250 -13.55 -6.77 6.60
N THR A 251 -14.83 -7.12 6.77
CA THR A 251 -15.34 -7.73 8.01
C THR A 251 -15.93 -9.10 7.72
N GLY A 252 -15.73 -10.05 8.63
CA GLY A 252 -16.28 -11.41 8.52
C GLY A 252 -15.68 -12.19 7.35
N LEU A 253 -14.39 -11.98 7.06
CA LEU A 253 -13.69 -12.69 6.01
C LEU A 253 -13.74 -14.20 6.28
N ARG A 254 -14.28 -14.95 5.32
CA ARG A 254 -14.36 -16.41 5.35
C ARG A 254 -13.96 -16.95 3.98
N GLY A 255 -13.18 -18.03 3.97
CA GLY A 255 -12.73 -18.68 2.76
C GLY A 255 -11.76 -19.81 3.05
N VAL A 256 -11.18 -20.41 2.01
CA VAL A 256 -10.17 -21.46 2.20
C VAL A 256 -8.80 -20.81 2.34
N LEU A 257 -8.07 -21.15 3.41
CA LEU A 257 -6.69 -20.70 3.59
C LEU A 257 -5.75 -21.59 2.78
N GLU A 258 -4.92 -21.03 1.91
CA GLU A 258 -3.87 -21.79 1.22
C GLU A 258 -2.59 -20.95 1.05
N LYS A 259 -1.49 -21.61 0.67
CA LYS A 259 -0.23 -20.94 0.34
C LYS A 259 0.06 -21.00 -1.16
N ARG A 260 -0.22 -19.93 -1.89
CA ARG A 260 0.05 -19.87 -3.34
C ARG A 260 0.93 -18.69 -3.69
N TYR A 261 1.86 -18.90 -4.63
CA TYR A 261 2.81 -17.89 -5.09
C TYR A 261 3.65 -17.26 -3.96
N GLY A 262 4.01 -18.08 -2.96
CA GLY A 262 4.83 -17.69 -1.82
C GLY A 262 4.08 -17.10 -0.62
N ASN A 263 2.80 -16.73 -0.77
CA ASN A 263 2.03 -16.01 0.26
C ASN A 263 0.86 -16.82 0.80
N TRP A 264 0.49 -16.59 2.05
CA TRP A 264 -0.77 -17.06 2.63
C TRP A 264 -1.93 -16.26 2.05
N ARG A 265 -2.94 -16.98 1.55
CA ARG A 265 -4.10 -16.41 0.87
C ARG A 265 -5.39 -17.01 1.39
N VAL A 266 -6.44 -16.20 1.43
CA VAL A 266 -7.82 -16.68 1.55
C VAL A 266 -8.45 -16.67 0.17
N GLN A 267 -8.89 -17.84 -0.29
CA GLN A 267 -9.69 -17.99 -1.50
C GLN A 267 -11.18 -17.89 -1.15
N PRO A 268 -11.96 -17.03 -1.84
CA PRO A 268 -13.40 -16.92 -1.62
C PRO A 268 -14.09 -18.22 -2.03
N VAL A 269 -15.03 -18.72 -1.22
CA VAL A 269 -15.80 -19.91 -1.58
C VAL A 269 -16.70 -19.60 -2.78
N PRO A 270 -16.56 -20.27 -3.94
CA PRO A 270 -17.42 -20.01 -5.08
C PRO A 270 -18.90 -20.27 -4.76
N GLY A 271 -19.78 -19.35 -5.15
CA GLY A 271 -21.20 -19.37 -4.77
C GLY A 271 -21.48 -19.03 -3.30
N GLY A 272 -20.45 -18.70 -2.51
CA GLY A 272 -20.58 -18.22 -1.14
C GLY A 272 -21.06 -16.77 -1.04
N ALA A 273 -21.19 -16.28 0.20
CA ALA A 273 -21.51 -14.88 0.44
C ALA A 273 -20.40 -13.96 -0.12
N PRO A 274 -20.77 -12.82 -0.73
CA PRO A 274 -19.77 -11.88 -1.25
C PRO A 274 -18.93 -11.30 -0.11
N ILE A 275 -17.66 -11.04 -0.39
CA ILE A 275 -16.79 -10.33 0.54
C ILE A 275 -17.31 -8.91 0.74
N ARG A 276 -17.53 -8.53 2.00
CA ARG A 276 -18.10 -7.24 2.37
C ARG A 276 -16.98 -6.24 2.64
N PHE A 277 -16.87 -5.26 1.75
CA PHE A 277 -16.01 -4.10 1.94
C PHE A 277 -16.79 -2.96 2.57
N THR A 278 -16.17 -2.24 3.50
CA THR A 278 -16.63 -0.95 3.99
C THR A 278 -15.66 0.12 3.49
N ALA A 279 -16.21 1.19 2.90
CA ALA A 279 -15.45 2.36 2.46
C ALA A 279 -14.98 3.19 3.67
N SER A 280 -14.04 2.64 4.44
CA SER A 280 -13.47 3.25 5.65
C SER A 280 -12.43 4.31 5.33
N ASN A 281 -11.88 4.32 4.11
CA ASN A 281 -11.07 5.41 3.60
C ASN A 281 -11.77 6.00 2.36
N PRO A 282 -12.79 6.86 2.52
CA PRO A 282 -13.47 7.48 1.38
C PRO A 282 -12.60 8.57 0.75
N ARG A 283 -12.77 8.75 -0.56
CA ARG A 283 -12.16 9.82 -1.34
C ARG A 283 -12.49 11.19 -0.75
N GLN A 284 -11.47 11.96 -0.38
CA GLN A 284 -11.61 13.32 0.14
C GLN A 284 -11.31 14.38 -0.95
N PRO A 285 -11.98 15.55 -0.92
CA PRO A 285 -11.61 16.67 -1.78
C PRO A 285 -10.17 17.15 -1.47
N ALA A 286 -9.61 17.95 -2.37
CA ALA A 286 -8.31 18.59 -2.12
C ALA A 286 -8.35 19.45 -0.83
N PRO A 287 -7.30 19.42 0.01
CA PRO A 287 -7.27 20.19 1.24
C PRO A 287 -7.44 21.70 1.02
N ALA A 288 -8.33 22.33 1.78
CA ALA A 288 -8.46 23.78 1.78
C ALA A 288 -7.19 24.47 2.34
N ARG A 289 -6.98 25.74 2.00
CA ARG A 289 -5.94 26.59 2.62
C ARG A 289 -6.16 26.72 4.12
N ALA A 290 -5.09 26.64 4.90
CA ALA A 290 -5.12 27.07 6.29
C ALA A 290 -5.55 28.54 6.36
N THR A 291 -6.31 28.90 7.40
CA THR A 291 -6.77 30.28 7.59
C THR A 291 -5.59 31.25 7.66
N GLY A 292 -5.64 32.34 6.89
CA GLY A 292 -4.57 33.35 6.86
C GLY A 292 -3.37 32.99 5.99
N THR A 293 -3.46 31.94 5.17
CA THR A 293 -2.44 31.61 4.15
C THR A 293 -2.26 32.78 3.18
N ASP A 294 -1.02 33.23 3.03
CA ASP A 294 -0.63 34.23 2.05
C ASP A 294 -0.08 33.55 0.77
N VAL A 295 0.64 32.43 0.91
CA VAL A 295 1.20 31.63 -0.20
C VAL A 295 1.06 30.14 0.09
N ARG A 296 0.66 29.35 -0.90
CA ARG A 296 0.68 27.87 -0.84
C ARG A 296 1.75 27.30 -1.76
N VAL A 297 2.62 26.47 -1.21
CA VAL A 297 3.62 25.70 -1.96
C VAL A 297 3.20 24.23 -2.00
N ALA A 298 3.30 23.58 -3.16
CA ALA A 298 3.02 22.16 -3.31
C ALA A 298 4.25 21.38 -3.81
N ALA A 299 4.37 20.13 -3.41
CA ALA A 299 5.33 19.15 -3.93
C ALA A 299 4.56 17.95 -4.51
N PHE A 300 4.85 17.55 -5.75
CA PHE A 300 4.14 16.44 -6.38
C PHE A 300 5.01 15.66 -7.36
N ASN A 301 5.21 14.36 -7.11
CA ASN A 301 5.80 13.44 -8.09
C ASN A 301 4.72 13.07 -9.11
N VAL A 302 4.96 13.32 -10.40
CA VAL A 302 3.96 13.20 -11.47
C VAL A 302 4.04 11.90 -12.28
N LEU A 303 4.78 10.90 -11.78
CA LEU A 303 4.88 9.54 -12.34
C LEU A 303 5.27 9.54 -13.84
N ASN A 304 6.52 9.90 -14.12
CA ASN A 304 7.10 9.97 -15.45
C ASN A 304 6.18 10.71 -16.46
N TYR A 305 6.02 12.02 -16.31
CA TYR A 305 5.31 12.85 -17.29
C TYR A 305 6.22 13.12 -18.49
N PHE A 306 6.09 12.28 -19.51
CA PHE A 306 6.79 12.38 -20.78
C PHE A 306 5.81 12.86 -21.85
N ASN A 307 6.12 13.99 -22.48
CA ASN A 307 5.31 14.56 -23.55
C ASN A 307 5.80 14.15 -24.94
N GLY A 308 6.74 13.19 -24.98
CA GLY A 308 7.32 12.66 -26.20
C GLY A 308 8.24 13.69 -26.88
N ASN A 309 8.33 13.66 -28.20
CA ASN A 309 9.10 14.65 -28.97
C ASN A 309 8.44 16.06 -29.02
N GLY A 310 7.38 16.30 -28.23
CA GLY A 310 6.58 17.52 -28.25
C GLY A 310 5.73 17.74 -29.51
N LEU A 311 5.77 16.79 -30.46
CA LEU A 311 4.99 16.74 -31.70
C LEU A 311 4.13 15.46 -31.81
N GLY A 312 4.11 14.63 -30.76
CA GLY A 312 3.28 13.42 -30.67
C GLY A 312 4.02 12.07 -30.85
N GLY A 313 5.35 12.06 -30.94
CA GLY A 313 6.16 10.82 -30.97
C GLY A 313 6.59 10.37 -29.57
N PHE A 314 6.43 9.08 -29.24
CA PHE A 314 6.66 8.50 -27.89
C PHE A 314 7.64 7.31 -27.90
N ASP A 315 8.41 7.19 -28.98
CA ASP A 315 9.29 6.08 -29.32
C ASP A 315 10.75 6.27 -28.85
N ALA A 316 11.04 7.34 -28.11
CA ALA A 316 12.35 7.58 -27.52
C ALA A 316 12.77 6.37 -26.64
N PRO A 317 14.01 5.84 -26.80
CA PRO A 317 14.45 4.64 -26.06
C PRO A 317 14.42 4.79 -24.53
N ASP A 318 14.54 6.02 -24.04
CA ASP A 318 14.51 6.38 -22.64
C ASP A 318 13.15 6.89 -22.16
N ASN A 319 12.09 6.78 -22.97
CA ASN A 319 10.73 7.12 -22.56
C ASN A 319 10.28 6.20 -21.41
N ARG A 320 9.96 6.81 -20.26
CA ARG A 320 9.46 6.10 -19.06
C ARG A 320 7.98 6.35 -18.77
N GLY A 321 7.33 7.21 -19.55
CA GLY A 321 5.95 7.63 -19.35
C GLY A 321 4.95 6.95 -20.29
N ALA A 322 3.97 7.72 -20.75
CA ALA A 322 2.97 7.28 -21.72
C ALA A 322 3.60 6.71 -23.00
N ARG A 323 3.04 5.62 -23.52
CA ARG A 323 3.58 4.92 -24.71
C ARG A 323 3.07 5.49 -26.03
N ASN A 324 2.02 6.31 -25.99
CA ASN A 324 1.38 6.91 -27.14
C ASN A 324 0.54 8.13 -26.73
N ALA A 325 0.07 8.88 -27.72
CA ALA A 325 -0.71 10.09 -27.51
C ALA A 325 -2.02 9.87 -26.72
N ALA A 326 -2.66 8.70 -26.84
CA ALA A 326 -3.90 8.41 -26.12
C ALA A 326 -3.65 8.15 -24.62
N GLU A 327 -2.58 7.43 -24.27
CA GLU A 327 -2.14 7.29 -22.88
C GLU A 327 -1.68 8.63 -22.30
N PHE A 328 -0.96 9.43 -23.09
CA PHE A 328 -0.50 10.75 -22.66
C PHE A 328 -1.66 11.70 -22.38
N ALA A 329 -2.66 11.78 -23.27
CA ALA A 329 -3.86 12.58 -23.04
C ALA A 329 -4.59 12.17 -21.76
N ARG A 330 -4.62 10.86 -21.46
CA ARG A 330 -5.22 10.33 -20.23
C ARG A 330 -4.42 10.76 -19.00
N GLN A 331 -3.09 10.62 -19.03
CA GLN A 331 -2.19 11.03 -17.95
C GLN A 331 -2.29 12.54 -17.70
N GLU A 332 -2.20 13.34 -18.76
CA GLU A 332 -2.26 14.80 -18.70
C GLU A 332 -3.59 15.29 -18.14
N ALA A 333 -4.73 14.72 -18.56
CA ALA A 333 -6.03 15.09 -18.01
C ALA A 333 -6.09 14.87 -16.48
N LYS A 334 -5.59 13.73 -15.99
CA LYS A 334 -5.56 13.43 -14.55
C LYS A 334 -4.62 14.36 -13.78
N LEU A 335 -3.40 14.57 -14.29
CA LEU A 335 -2.42 15.45 -13.66
C LEU A 335 -2.90 16.91 -13.65
N LEU A 336 -3.50 17.41 -14.73
CA LEU A 336 -4.06 18.76 -14.75
C LEU A 336 -5.24 18.92 -13.80
N ALA A 337 -6.10 17.90 -13.66
CA ALA A 337 -7.16 17.90 -12.66
C ALA A 337 -6.59 17.97 -11.24
N ALA A 338 -5.55 17.18 -10.94
CA ALA A 338 -4.87 17.21 -9.65
C ALA A 338 -4.18 18.56 -9.38
N LEU A 339 -3.31 19.00 -10.29
CA LEU A 339 -2.49 20.22 -10.14
C LEU A 339 -3.35 21.49 -9.97
N ARG A 340 -4.48 21.60 -10.71
CA ARG A 340 -5.42 22.72 -10.55
C ARG A 340 -6.14 22.68 -9.19
N ALA A 341 -6.47 21.49 -8.69
CA ALA A 341 -7.14 21.31 -7.41
C ALA A 341 -6.25 21.58 -6.19
N LEU A 342 -4.92 21.52 -6.33
CA LEU A 342 -3.99 21.87 -5.25
C LEU A 342 -4.14 23.32 -4.77
N ASP A 343 -4.65 24.20 -5.64
CA ASP A 343 -4.74 25.64 -5.41
C ASP A 343 -3.40 26.22 -4.92
N ALA A 344 -2.30 25.83 -5.55
CA ALA A 344 -0.96 26.28 -5.17
C ALA A 344 -0.53 27.55 -5.92
N ASP A 345 0.39 28.30 -5.32
CA ASP A 345 1.06 29.47 -5.90
C ASP A 345 2.44 29.11 -6.46
N VAL A 346 3.09 28.12 -5.85
CA VAL A 346 4.35 27.51 -6.30
C VAL A 346 4.20 25.99 -6.27
N ILE A 347 4.62 25.29 -7.32
CA ILE A 347 4.57 23.84 -7.42
C ILE A 347 5.96 23.30 -7.77
N GLY A 348 6.53 22.51 -6.86
CA GLY A 348 7.67 21.64 -7.15
C GLY A 348 7.20 20.30 -7.70
N LEU A 349 7.75 19.89 -8.84
CA LEU A 349 7.42 18.64 -9.51
C LEU A 349 8.63 17.72 -9.55
N MET A 350 8.38 16.42 -9.42
CA MET A 350 9.36 15.35 -9.66
C MET A 350 8.85 14.48 -10.80
N GLU A 351 9.78 13.85 -11.54
CA GLU A 351 9.48 12.98 -12.68
C GLU A 351 8.89 13.66 -13.92
N VAL A 352 9.32 14.90 -14.17
CA VAL A 352 9.06 15.58 -15.45
C VAL A 352 10.15 15.17 -16.45
N GLU A 353 9.79 14.89 -17.70
CA GLU A 353 10.77 14.60 -18.75
C GLU A 353 11.81 15.73 -18.89
N ASN A 354 13.09 15.36 -18.86
CA ASN A 354 14.22 16.27 -18.92
C ASN A 354 14.58 16.63 -20.37
N ASN A 355 13.62 17.20 -21.11
CA ASN A 355 13.78 17.59 -22.51
C ASN A 355 14.02 19.11 -22.73
N GLY A 356 14.47 19.79 -21.67
CA GLY A 356 14.87 21.19 -21.66
C GLY A 356 13.74 22.16 -21.32
N PHE A 357 13.88 23.42 -21.72
CA PHE A 357 12.97 24.52 -21.32
C PHE A 357 12.34 25.27 -22.51
N GLY A 358 12.55 24.80 -23.74
CA GLY A 358 11.94 25.39 -24.92
C GLY A 358 10.42 25.17 -25.00
N PRO A 359 9.70 25.81 -25.95
CA PRO A 359 8.23 25.78 -26.03
C PRO A 359 7.60 24.38 -26.17
N ARG A 360 8.39 23.37 -26.55
CA ARG A 360 7.95 21.97 -26.68
C ARG A 360 8.28 21.10 -25.46
N SER A 361 8.97 21.64 -24.47
CA SER A 361 9.36 20.88 -23.29
C SER A 361 8.16 20.48 -22.43
N ALA A 362 8.31 19.39 -21.68
CA ALA A 362 7.28 18.90 -20.78
C ALA A 362 6.90 19.95 -19.71
N VAL A 363 7.88 20.65 -19.15
CA VAL A 363 7.66 21.67 -18.13
C VAL A 363 6.92 22.90 -18.68
N GLN A 364 7.28 23.39 -19.87
CA GLN A 364 6.57 24.52 -20.49
C GLN A 364 5.15 24.13 -20.90
N ARG A 365 4.96 22.88 -21.36
CA ARG A 365 3.62 22.37 -21.66
C ARG A 365 2.74 22.38 -20.41
N LEU A 366 3.24 21.87 -19.27
CA LEU A 366 2.49 21.90 -18.02
C LEU A 366 2.15 23.34 -17.59
N ALA A 367 3.11 24.26 -17.63
CA ALA A 367 2.87 25.67 -17.31
C ALA A 367 1.76 26.27 -18.20
N ALA A 368 1.85 26.07 -19.53
CA ALA A 368 0.86 26.56 -20.47
C ALA A 368 -0.54 25.95 -20.23
N GLN A 369 -0.62 24.65 -19.93
CA GLN A 369 -1.87 23.96 -19.65
C GLN A 369 -2.50 24.37 -18.32
N LEU A 370 -1.70 24.76 -17.32
CA LEU A 370 -2.23 25.30 -16.05
C LEU A 370 -2.82 26.70 -16.21
N GLY A 371 -2.35 27.48 -17.19
CA GLY A 371 -2.96 28.73 -17.61
C GLY A 371 -1.96 29.86 -17.84
N PRO A 372 -2.42 31.03 -18.32
CA PRO A 372 -1.55 32.13 -18.76
C PRO A 372 -0.73 32.79 -17.65
N ASP A 373 -1.08 32.57 -16.38
CA ASP A 373 -0.35 33.10 -15.22
C ASP A 373 0.80 32.19 -14.75
N TRP A 374 0.86 30.95 -15.24
CA TRP A 374 1.86 30.00 -14.81
C TRP A 374 3.16 30.13 -15.61
N ARG A 375 4.28 30.03 -14.91
CA ARG A 375 5.63 30.12 -15.47
C ARG A 375 6.48 28.97 -14.92
N ALA A 376 7.38 28.47 -15.75
CA ALA A 376 8.44 27.57 -15.33
C ALA A 376 9.66 28.38 -14.87
N VAL A 377 10.34 27.91 -13.83
CA VAL A 377 11.66 28.43 -13.46
C VAL A 377 12.71 27.80 -14.37
N GLU A 378 13.49 28.63 -15.04
CA GLU A 378 14.51 28.22 -16.01
C GLU A 378 15.92 28.49 -15.44
N PRO A 379 16.72 27.46 -15.11
CA PRO A 379 18.04 27.60 -14.48
C PRO A 379 19.14 28.09 -15.43
N GLY A 380 18.81 28.44 -16.69
CA GLY A 380 19.79 28.83 -17.71
C GLY A 380 20.67 27.68 -18.23
N THR A 381 20.38 26.43 -17.86
CA THR A 381 21.04 25.24 -18.41
C THR A 381 20.16 24.57 -19.48
N PRO A 382 20.73 23.88 -20.48
CA PRO A 382 19.94 23.20 -21.50
C PRO A 382 18.99 22.13 -20.93
N ARG A 383 19.42 21.47 -19.85
CA ARG A 383 18.73 20.40 -19.11
C ARG A 383 19.18 20.40 -17.65
N LEU A 384 18.43 19.73 -16.76
CA LEU A 384 18.77 19.55 -15.35
C LEU A 384 19.40 18.17 -15.12
N GLY A 385 20.73 18.11 -15.25
CA GLY A 385 21.47 16.83 -15.17
C GLY A 385 21.28 15.96 -16.41
N LEU A 386 21.63 14.67 -16.29
CA LEU A 386 21.71 13.74 -17.41
C LEU A 386 20.60 12.66 -17.42
N ASP A 387 19.82 12.54 -16.35
CA ASP A 387 18.74 11.54 -16.31
C ASP A 387 17.56 11.96 -17.20
N ALA A 388 16.81 10.98 -17.71
CA ALA A 388 15.65 11.20 -18.57
C ALA A 388 14.51 11.96 -17.87
N ILE A 389 14.48 11.95 -16.53
CA ILE A 389 13.58 12.80 -15.74
C ILE A 389 14.36 13.79 -14.88
N SER A 390 13.77 14.96 -14.66
CA SER A 390 14.25 16.00 -13.76
C SER A 390 13.18 16.43 -12.76
N VAL A 391 13.60 17.26 -11.80
CA VAL A 391 12.66 18.10 -11.07
C VAL A 391 12.22 19.29 -11.94
N ALA A 392 11.14 19.95 -11.56
CA ALA A 392 10.74 21.23 -12.11
C ALA A 392 10.10 22.12 -11.02
N LEU A 393 10.07 23.42 -11.25
CA LEU A 393 9.47 24.39 -10.35
C LEU A 393 8.60 25.34 -11.17
N LEU A 394 7.30 25.36 -10.88
CA LEU A 394 6.30 26.21 -11.52
C LEU A 394 5.81 27.25 -10.51
N TYR A 395 5.48 28.45 -10.97
CA TYR A 395 4.91 29.49 -10.13
C TYR A 395 3.82 30.28 -10.85
N LYS A 396 2.89 30.80 -10.06
CA LYS A 396 1.80 31.66 -10.52
C LYS A 396 2.23 33.12 -10.38
N GLN A 397 2.61 33.74 -11.49
CA GLN A 397 3.21 35.08 -11.51
C GLN A 397 2.30 36.19 -10.95
N ARG A 398 1.00 35.92 -10.82
CA ARG A 398 0.01 36.85 -10.27
C ARG A 398 0.03 36.91 -8.74
N THR A 399 0.58 35.89 -8.07
CA THR A 399 0.63 35.80 -6.60
C THR A 399 2.05 35.89 -6.06
N VAL A 400 3.03 35.35 -6.78
CA VAL A 400 4.45 35.41 -6.41
C VAL A 400 5.32 35.86 -7.59
N MET A 401 6.44 36.52 -7.28
CA MET A 401 7.48 36.90 -8.23
C MET A 401 8.83 36.29 -7.84
N PRO A 402 9.66 35.85 -8.79
CA PRO A 402 11.00 35.37 -8.49
C PRO A 402 11.90 36.54 -8.05
N LEU A 403 12.80 36.25 -7.10
CA LEU A 403 13.88 37.12 -6.65
C LEU A 403 15.21 36.38 -6.75
N GLY A 404 16.27 37.07 -7.18
CA GLY A 404 17.57 36.46 -7.41
C GLY A 404 17.58 35.48 -8.59
N ALA A 405 18.66 34.71 -8.71
CA ALA A 405 18.84 33.76 -9.80
C ALA A 405 18.29 32.37 -9.43
N PRO A 406 17.68 31.64 -10.38
CA PRO A 406 17.44 30.22 -10.20
C PRO A 406 18.78 29.49 -10.08
N ALA A 407 18.83 28.49 -9.20
CA ALA A 407 20.06 27.79 -8.89
C ALA A 407 19.87 26.27 -8.90
N THR A 408 20.91 25.57 -9.36
CA THR A 408 20.99 24.11 -9.37
C THR A 408 22.41 23.69 -8.99
N THR A 409 22.57 22.48 -8.49
CA THR A 409 23.89 21.86 -8.26
C THR A 409 23.89 20.41 -8.71
N VAL A 410 25.08 19.81 -8.81
CA VAL A 410 25.23 18.37 -9.02
C VAL A 410 25.12 17.70 -7.65
N LEU A 411 24.22 16.74 -7.51
CA LEU A 411 24.20 15.83 -6.36
C LEU A 411 24.88 14.51 -6.74
N GLU A 412 25.52 13.85 -5.78
CA GLU A 412 26.21 12.59 -6.04
C GLU A 412 25.26 11.42 -6.41
N ALA A 413 25.83 10.42 -7.10
CA ALA A 413 25.31 9.06 -7.22
C ALA A 413 23.85 8.92 -7.76
N ARG A 414 23.66 9.35 -9.02
CA ARG A 414 22.40 9.18 -9.80
C ARG A 414 21.17 9.90 -9.21
N SER A 415 21.34 10.75 -8.19
CA SER A 415 20.28 11.68 -7.74
C SER A 415 20.02 12.74 -8.81
N ARG A 416 18.78 13.23 -8.91
CA ARG A 416 18.46 14.31 -9.87
C ARG A 416 18.98 15.62 -9.29
N HIS A 417 19.42 16.50 -10.18
CA HIS A 417 19.89 17.83 -9.78
C HIS A 417 18.71 18.61 -9.18
N PRO A 418 18.87 19.25 -8.00
CA PRO A 418 17.82 20.04 -7.39
C PRO A 418 17.67 21.38 -8.11
N LEU A 419 16.50 21.98 -8.02
CA LEU A 419 16.22 23.32 -8.53
C LEU A 419 15.72 24.21 -7.39
N ALA A 420 16.40 25.33 -7.16
CA ALA A 420 16.03 26.33 -6.16
C ALA A 420 15.72 27.69 -6.79
N GLN A 421 14.71 28.36 -6.25
CA GLN A 421 14.36 29.74 -6.59
C GLN A 421 13.84 30.44 -5.34
N THR A 422 14.28 31.68 -5.13
CA THR A 422 13.64 32.56 -4.15
C THR A 422 12.45 33.26 -4.79
N PHE A 423 11.34 33.32 -4.08
CA PHE A 423 10.14 34.06 -4.46
C PHE A 423 9.78 35.07 -3.37
N ALA A 424 8.94 36.03 -3.71
CA ALA A 424 8.18 36.82 -2.74
C ALA A 424 6.75 37.02 -3.24
N PRO A 425 5.77 37.23 -2.35
CA PRO A 425 4.46 37.71 -2.76
C PRO A 425 4.58 38.98 -3.60
N VAL A 426 3.77 39.10 -4.65
CA VAL A 426 3.78 40.29 -5.51
C VAL A 426 3.53 41.55 -4.66
N GLY A 427 4.40 42.55 -4.82
CA GLY A 427 4.34 43.81 -4.06
C GLY A 427 4.98 43.77 -2.66
N ASN A 428 5.43 42.61 -2.17
CA ASN A 428 6.03 42.48 -0.84
C ASN A 428 7.39 41.75 -0.85
N PRO A 429 8.44 42.33 -1.45
CA PRO A 429 9.76 41.69 -1.58
C PRO A 429 10.43 41.35 -0.24
N SER A 430 10.03 41.98 0.88
CA SER A 430 10.52 41.66 2.22
C SER A 430 10.00 40.32 2.78
N GLN A 431 8.98 39.74 2.14
CA GLN A 431 8.40 38.45 2.49
C GLN A 431 8.98 37.33 1.61
N ALA A 432 10.27 37.43 1.29
CA ALA A 432 10.95 36.45 0.46
C ALA A 432 11.04 35.07 1.13
N PHE A 433 11.01 34.01 0.32
CA PHE A 433 11.24 32.62 0.73
C PHE A 433 11.87 31.83 -0.42
N THR A 434 12.75 30.89 -0.10
CA THR A 434 13.40 30.00 -1.07
C THR A 434 12.69 28.64 -1.10
N VAL A 435 12.37 28.14 -2.29
CA VAL A 435 11.90 26.76 -2.50
C VAL A 435 12.98 26.00 -3.22
N ALA A 436 13.37 24.83 -2.70
CA ALA A 436 14.33 23.91 -3.30
C ALA A 436 13.68 22.54 -3.55
N VAL A 437 13.44 22.21 -4.82
CA VAL A 437 12.83 20.94 -5.25
C VAL A 437 13.90 19.87 -5.41
N ASN A 438 13.65 18.69 -4.86
CA ASN A 438 14.60 17.58 -4.82
C ASN A 438 13.96 16.27 -5.29
N HIS A 439 14.80 15.42 -5.91
CA HIS A 439 14.44 14.04 -6.21
C HIS A 439 15.70 13.16 -6.06
N LEU A 440 15.88 12.58 -4.86
CA LEU A 440 17.06 11.76 -4.56
C LEU A 440 16.96 10.37 -5.23
N LYS A 441 18.09 9.66 -5.30
CA LYS A 441 18.16 8.33 -5.91
C LYS A 441 17.17 7.35 -5.26
N SER A 442 16.36 6.69 -6.08
CA SER A 442 15.40 5.67 -5.63
C SER A 442 16.04 4.47 -4.93
N LYS A 443 15.23 3.79 -4.11
CA LYS A 443 15.60 2.56 -3.39
C LYS A 443 15.77 1.31 -4.28
N ASN A 444 15.57 1.41 -5.60
CA ASN A 444 15.74 0.28 -6.51
C ASN A 444 17.21 -0.19 -6.54
N CYS A 445 17.43 -1.47 -6.24
CA CYS A 445 18.73 -2.13 -6.16
C CYS A 445 19.40 -2.45 -7.50
N ALA A 446 18.77 -2.13 -8.64
CA ALA A 446 19.41 -2.22 -9.94
C ALA A 446 20.76 -1.48 -9.92
N ASP A 447 21.81 -2.16 -10.36
CA ASP A 447 23.21 -1.71 -10.39
C ASP A 447 23.85 -1.36 -9.03
N ALA A 448 23.23 -1.72 -7.91
CA ALA A 448 23.78 -1.43 -6.59
C ALA A 448 25.05 -2.26 -6.31
N GLY A 449 26.17 -1.58 -6.06
CA GLY A 449 27.46 -2.18 -5.74
C GLY A 449 28.04 -1.65 -4.42
N GLY A 450 28.86 -2.45 -3.74
CA GLY A 450 29.54 -2.04 -2.49
C GLY A 450 28.57 -1.48 -1.44
N ALA A 451 28.87 -0.29 -0.94
CA ALA A 451 28.06 0.43 0.06
C ALA A 451 26.66 0.84 -0.42
N GLU A 452 26.39 0.78 -1.73
CA GLU A 452 25.07 1.09 -2.29
C GLU A 452 24.12 -0.11 -2.29
N ARG A 453 24.60 -1.33 -1.98
CA ARG A 453 23.74 -2.49 -1.76
C ARG A 453 22.87 -2.29 -0.52
N ASP A 454 21.79 -3.05 -0.42
CA ASP A 454 21.02 -3.14 0.81
C ASP A 454 21.93 -3.71 1.92
N GLN A 455 22.08 -2.95 3.00
CA GLN A 455 22.91 -3.31 4.14
C GLN A 455 22.15 -4.14 5.19
N GLY A 456 20.88 -4.48 4.92
CA GLY A 456 20.04 -5.21 5.86
C GLY A 456 19.65 -4.40 7.09
N ASP A 457 19.76 -3.08 7.02
CA ASP A 457 19.44 -2.15 8.11
C ASP A 457 18.04 -1.51 7.97
N GLY A 458 17.28 -1.94 6.95
CA GLY A 458 15.94 -1.44 6.66
C GLY A 458 15.89 -0.17 5.82
N GLN A 459 17.03 0.43 5.47
CA GLN A 459 17.07 1.68 4.69
C GLN A 459 17.06 1.42 3.18
N GLY A 460 17.29 0.17 2.76
CA GLY A 460 17.30 -0.27 1.37
C GLY A 460 18.51 0.20 0.58
N CYS A 461 18.58 -0.21 -0.70
CA CYS A 461 19.69 0.15 -1.59
C CYS A 461 19.84 1.66 -1.78
N TRP A 462 21.04 2.07 -2.17
CA TRP A 462 21.43 3.46 -2.44
C TRP A 462 21.30 4.39 -1.23
N ASN A 463 21.24 3.88 0.01
CA ASN A 463 21.18 4.73 1.19
C ASN A 463 22.47 5.55 1.36
N ALA A 464 23.65 4.96 1.12
CA ALA A 464 24.91 5.68 1.20
C ALA A 464 24.97 6.86 0.21
N ALA A 465 24.53 6.66 -1.03
CA ALA A 465 24.34 7.71 -2.03
C ALA A 465 23.35 8.80 -1.57
N ARG A 466 22.16 8.42 -1.09
CA ARG A 466 21.16 9.37 -0.56
C ARG A 466 21.73 10.18 0.61
N SER A 467 22.50 9.58 1.50
CA SER A 467 23.16 10.27 2.63
C SER A 467 24.21 11.27 2.16
N ARG A 468 25.01 10.96 1.13
CA ARG A 468 25.95 11.92 0.52
C ARG A 468 25.20 13.05 -0.18
N ALA A 469 24.14 12.75 -0.93
CA ALA A 469 23.31 13.76 -1.58
C ALA A 469 22.62 14.70 -0.58
N ALA A 470 22.12 14.19 0.55
CA ALA A 470 21.53 15.00 1.62
C ALA A 470 22.54 15.97 2.25
N ARG A 471 23.79 15.54 2.48
CA ARG A 471 24.88 16.43 2.94
C ARG A 471 25.21 17.50 1.90
N ALA A 472 25.40 17.10 0.64
CA ALA A 472 25.71 18.02 -0.45
C ALA A 472 24.59 19.06 -0.65
N LEU A 473 23.32 18.65 -0.53
CA LEU A 473 22.16 19.55 -0.58
C LEU A 473 22.22 20.57 0.55
N ALA A 474 22.41 20.12 1.80
CA ALA A 474 22.50 21.00 2.96
C ALA A 474 23.65 22.01 2.84
N ASP A 475 24.83 21.56 2.41
CA ASP A 475 26.00 22.41 2.25
C ASP A 475 25.83 23.42 1.11
N TRP A 476 25.22 23.01 0.00
CA TRP A 476 24.88 23.92 -1.09
C TRP A 476 23.89 25.01 -0.66
N LEU A 477 22.81 24.65 0.04
CA LEU A 477 21.80 25.62 0.47
C LEU A 477 22.34 26.66 1.46
N LYS A 478 23.35 26.31 2.29
CA LYS A 478 24.04 27.27 3.19
C LYS A 478 24.70 28.42 2.43
N THR A 479 25.05 28.23 1.16
CA THR A 479 25.71 29.26 0.34
C THR A 479 24.77 30.36 -0.16
N SER A 480 23.47 30.28 0.16
CA SER A 480 22.43 31.17 -0.40
C SER A 480 22.47 31.16 -1.94
N PRO A 481 22.28 30.00 -2.58
CA PRO A 481 22.66 29.80 -3.99
C PRO A 481 21.83 30.63 -4.98
N THR A 482 20.67 31.16 -4.58
CA THR A 482 19.84 32.07 -5.38
C THR A 482 20.30 33.53 -5.32
N GLY A 483 21.24 33.86 -4.44
CA GLY A 483 21.73 35.22 -4.19
C GLY A 483 20.85 36.05 -3.25
N VAL A 484 19.78 35.48 -2.68
CA VAL A 484 18.89 36.18 -1.72
C VAL A 484 19.07 35.60 -0.31
N ALA A 485 19.94 36.23 0.47
CA ALA A 485 20.21 35.81 1.85
C ALA A 485 19.00 36.06 2.78
N GLY A 486 18.83 35.21 3.79
CA GLY A 486 17.86 35.42 4.87
C GLY A 486 16.38 35.18 4.54
N ALA A 487 16.05 34.78 3.30
CA ALA A 487 14.67 34.46 2.88
C ALA A 487 14.08 33.25 3.63
N GLY A 488 14.93 32.38 4.19
CA GLY A 488 14.50 31.08 4.69
C GLY A 488 14.23 30.09 3.55
N THR A 489 14.39 28.80 3.81
CA THR A 489 14.38 27.75 2.79
C THR A 489 13.38 26.66 3.11
N LEU A 490 12.58 26.27 2.11
CA LEU A 490 11.75 25.08 2.08
C LEU A 490 12.36 24.07 1.11
N VAL A 491 12.89 22.97 1.65
CA VAL A 491 13.26 21.79 0.87
C VAL A 491 12.00 20.96 0.66
N ILE A 492 11.62 20.74 -0.60
CA ILE A 492 10.46 19.94 -0.97
C ILE A 492 10.82 18.83 -1.95
N GLY A 493 9.98 17.80 -1.99
CA GLY A 493 10.01 16.76 -3.01
C GLY A 493 10.34 15.37 -2.48
N ASP A 494 10.59 14.45 -3.41
CA ASP A 494 10.80 13.02 -3.14
C ASP A 494 12.26 12.77 -2.73
N LEU A 495 12.49 12.62 -1.42
CA LEU A 495 13.82 12.34 -0.89
C LEU A 495 14.16 10.86 -0.93
N ASN A 496 13.23 10.00 -1.37
CA ASN A 496 13.37 8.55 -1.43
C ASN A 496 13.85 7.92 -0.11
N SER A 497 13.64 8.60 1.02
CA SER A 497 14.03 8.18 2.36
C SER A 497 12.90 8.32 3.34
N TYR A 498 12.68 7.32 4.19
CA TYR A 498 11.65 7.36 5.23
C TYR A 498 12.14 8.13 6.47
N ALA A 499 11.19 8.54 7.32
CA ALA A 499 11.39 9.53 8.38
C ALA A 499 12.48 9.23 9.42
N ARG A 500 12.88 7.96 9.61
CA ARG A 500 13.94 7.56 10.53
C ARG A 500 15.26 7.19 9.83
N GLU A 501 15.33 7.35 8.51
CA GLU A 501 16.53 7.03 7.74
C GLU A 501 17.59 8.13 7.86
N GLU A 502 18.83 7.75 7.54
CA GLU A 502 20.01 8.60 7.66
C GLU A 502 19.91 9.90 6.84
N PRO A 503 19.42 9.93 5.58
CA PRO A 503 19.35 11.16 4.80
C PRO A 503 18.48 12.24 5.45
N ILE A 504 17.35 11.84 6.05
CA ILE A 504 16.44 12.76 6.77
C ILE A 504 17.11 13.26 8.06
N SER A 505 17.77 12.34 8.78
CA SER A 505 18.52 12.69 9.99
C SER A 505 19.67 13.68 9.72
N LEU A 506 20.31 13.61 8.56
CA LEU A 506 21.38 14.53 8.15
C LEU A 506 20.84 15.93 7.86
N LEU A 507 19.71 16.02 7.16
CA LEU A 507 19.03 17.31 6.91
C LEU A 507 18.53 17.94 8.22
N ALA A 508 17.99 17.14 9.13
CA ALA A 508 17.61 17.60 10.46
C ALA A 508 18.79 18.18 11.26
N ARG A 509 19.95 17.50 11.26
CA ARG A 509 21.18 18.03 11.89
C ARG A 509 21.71 19.29 11.21
N ALA A 510 21.39 19.49 9.94
CA ALA A 510 21.72 20.72 9.21
C ALA A 510 20.73 21.88 9.48
N GLY A 511 19.72 21.69 10.34
CA GLY A 511 18.79 22.72 10.77
C GLY A 511 17.46 22.77 10.01
N TYR A 512 17.14 21.73 9.24
CA TYR A 512 15.85 21.60 8.56
C TYR A 512 14.87 20.77 9.38
N GLU A 513 13.77 21.39 9.79
CA GLU A 513 12.69 20.74 10.54
C GLU A 513 11.68 20.06 9.60
N ASP A 514 11.27 18.84 9.93
CA ASP A 514 10.24 18.12 9.17
C ASP A 514 8.84 18.66 9.48
N MET A 515 8.30 19.41 8.53
CA MET A 515 7.01 20.08 8.67
C MET A 515 5.83 19.12 8.53
N VAL A 516 6.02 17.99 7.83
CA VAL A 516 5.03 16.91 7.79
C VAL A 516 4.90 16.31 9.17
N ALA A 517 6.02 15.93 9.80
CA ALA A 517 6.01 15.39 11.16
C ALA A 517 5.47 16.40 12.21
N ARG A 518 5.71 17.71 12.01
CA ARG A 518 5.26 18.77 12.93
C ARG A 518 3.78 19.10 12.84
N LEU A 519 3.21 19.12 11.62
CA LEU A 519 1.90 19.73 11.37
C LEU A 519 0.89 18.83 10.65
N ALA A 520 1.31 17.71 10.06
CA ALA A 520 0.39 16.73 9.49
C ALA A 520 -0.04 15.68 10.54
N ALA A 521 -0.73 14.62 10.09
CA ALA A 521 -1.11 13.50 10.95
C ALA A 521 0.11 12.69 11.42
N ARG A 522 0.04 12.12 12.63
CA ARG A 522 1.15 11.33 13.22
C ARG A 522 1.52 10.08 12.40
N ASP A 523 0.56 9.56 11.66
CA ASP A 523 0.64 8.40 10.78
C ASP A 523 0.72 8.79 9.30
N ALA A 524 1.17 10.02 9.00
CA ALA A 524 1.29 10.54 7.64
C ALA A 524 2.05 9.60 6.69
N TYR A 525 1.58 9.55 5.45
CA TYR A 525 2.19 8.82 4.34
C TYR A 525 1.92 9.57 3.03
N THR A 526 2.80 9.39 2.06
CA THR A 526 2.59 9.89 0.68
C THR A 526 2.72 8.76 -0.34
N TYR A 527 3.12 7.58 0.12
CA TYR A 527 3.43 6.44 -0.73
C TYR A 527 3.08 5.13 -0.01
N VAL A 528 2.58 4.15 -0.77
CA VAL A 528 2.33 2.78 -0.30
C VAL A 528 3.13 1.83 -1.15
N PHE A 529 4.04 1.08 -0.53
CA PHE A 529 4.91 0.13 -1.21
C PHE A 529 4.85 -1.25 -0.55
N ASP A 530 4.56 -2.29 -1.32
CA ASP A 530 4.38 -3.67 -0.80
C ASP A 530 3.41 -3.70 0.40
N GLY A 531 2.33 -2.92 0.27
CA GLY A 531 1.30 -2.69 1.28
C GLY A 531 1.72 -2.01 2.57
N GLN A 532 2.86 -1.33 2.59
CA GLN A 532 3.33 -0.60 3.75
C GLN A 532 3.32 0.91 3.45
N ALA A 533 2.66 1.67 4.32
CA ALA A 533 2.50 3.11 4.19
C ALA A 533 3.67 3.87 4.84
N GLY A 534 4.14 4.91 4.16
CA GLY A 534 5.11 5.87 4.66
C GLY A 534 5.18 7.09 3.76
N TYR A 535 5.88 8.15 4.17
CA TYR A 535 6.10 9.30 3.31
C TYR A 535 7.55 9.35 2.82
N LEU A 536 7.70 9.65 1.53
CA LEU A 536 8.96 9.92 0.85
C LEU A 536 9.02 11.37 0.35
N ASP A 537 7.86 12.02 0.25
CA ASP A 537 7.71 13.40 -0.18
C ASP A 537 7.67 14.31 1.03
N TYR A 538 8.59 15.26 1.09
CA TYR A 538 8.82 16.08 2.27
C TYR A 538 8.49 17.56 2.04
N ALA A 539 8.25 18.23 3.16
CA ALA A 539 8.44 19.66 3.34
C ALA A 539 9.36 19.85 4.55
N LEU A 540 10.63 20.16 4.31
CA LEU A 540 11.60 20.46 5.38
C LEU A 540 11.92 21.95 5.36
N ALA A 541 11.72 22.65 6.48
CA ALA A 541 11.93 24.09 6.56
C ALA A 541 13.09 24.43 7.49
N ASP A 542 13.93 25.38 7.10
CA ASP A 542 14.88 25.96 8.07
C ASP A 542 14.15 26.76 9.15
N ALA A 543 14.87 27.15 10.20
CA ALA A 543 14.29 27.86 11.33
C ALA A 543 13.57 29.18 10.96
N VAL A 544 13.99 29.86 9.87
CA VAL A 544 13.37 31.12 9.44
C VAL A 544 11.99 30.84 8.87
N LEU A 545 11.92 29.88 7.94
CA LEU A 545 10.67 29.59 7.23
C LEU A 545 9.73 28.70 8.05
N ALA A 546 10.25 27.83 8.92
CA ALA A 546 9.45 26.97 9.80
C ALA A 546 8.44 27.76 10.65
N ARG A 547 8.81 28.99 11.07
CA ARG A 547 7.92 29.93 11.81
C ARG A 547 6.78 30.51 10.96
N ARG A 548 6.91 30.48 9.64
CA ARG A 548 5.93 30.98 8.67
C ARG A 548 4.98 29.90 8.19
N VAL A 549 5.30 28.62 8.38
CA VAL A 549 4.40 27.52 8.02
C VAL A 549 3.23 27.46 9.00
N ARG A 550 2.03 27.65 8.47
CA ARG A 550 0.75 27.60 9.19
C ARG A 550 0.07 26.25 9.10
N GLY A 551 0.25 25.54 7.99
CA GLY A 551 -0.35 24.23 7.79
C GLY A 551 0.48 23.39 6.83
N VAL A 552 0.45 22.07 7.05
CA VAL A 552 0.88 21.07 6.08
C VAL A 552 -0.26 20.10 5.89
N SER A 553 -0.54 19.73 4.64
CA SER A 553 -1.58 18.75 4.32
C SER A 553 -1.09 17.81 3.24
N ILE A 554 -1.52 16.56 3.32
CA ILE A 554 -1.32 15.55 2.28
C ILE A 554 -2.68 15.26 1.66
N TRP A 555 -2.77 15.31 0.34
CA TRP A 555 -4.00 14.91 -0.33
C TRP A 555 -3.88 13.47 -0.80
N HIS A 556 -4.54 12.54 -0.10
CA HIS A 556 -4.54 11.11 -0.42
C HIS A 556 -5.32 10.78 -1.68
N VAL A 557 -4.83 11.24 -2.83
CA VAL A 557 -5.48 11.14 -4.15
C VAL A 557 -4.88 10.03 -5.01
N ASN A 558 -3.73 9.47 -4.61
CA ASN A 558 -2.93 8.55 -5.41
C ASN A 558 -2.55 7.27 -4.66
N ALA A 559 -1.90 7.36 -3.49
CA ALA A 559 -1.22 6.24 -2.86
C ALA A 559 -2.15 5.08 -2.51
N ASP A 560 -3.40 5.39 -2.11
CA ASP A 560 -4.41 4.39 -1.75
C ASP A 560 -5.23 3.88 -2.93
N GLU A 561 -5.15 4.54 -4.09
CA GLU A 561 -5.96 4.16 -5.25
C GLU A 561 -5.38 2.93 -5.96
N PRO A 562 -6.24 2.01 -6.47
CA PRO A 562 -5.81 0.91 -7.31
C PRO A 562 -4.94 1.38 -8.47
N SER A 563 -3.80 0.72 -8.66
CA SER A 563 -2.92 0.90 -9.84
C SER A 563 -3.69 0.69 -11.16
N ALA A 564 -4.81 -0.05 -11.09
CA ALA A 564 -5.73 -0.27 -12.19
C ALA A 564 -6.32 1.00 -12.79
N PHE A 565 -6.46 2.05 -11.99
CA PHE A 565 -7.07 3.32 -12.40
C PHE A 565 -6.09 4.34 -12.98
N ALA A 566 -4.81 3.95 -13.11
CA ALA A 566 -3.81 4.78 -13.78
C ALA A 566 -4.12 4.95 -15.27
N TYR A 567 -3.38 5.85 -15.93
CA TYR A 567 -3.62 6.22 -17.33
C TYR A 567 -3.36 5.09 -18.34
N ALA A 568 -2.46 4.16 -18.02
CA ALA A 568 -1.96 3.12 -18.93
C ALA A 568 -3.06 2.13 -19.36
N GLN A 569 -3.03 1.72 -20.63
CA GLN A 569 -4.06 0.88 -21.24
C GLN A 569 -3.60 -0.55 -21.52
N ALA A 570 -2.30 -0.83 -21.36
CA ALA A 570 -1.74 -2.16 -21.58
C ALA A 570 -2.48 -3.23 -20.77
N HIS A 571 -2.75 -4.38 -21.41
CA HIS A 571 -3.41 -5.53 -20.81
C HIS A 571 -4.83 -5.27 -20.27
N ARG A 572 -5.54 -4.27 -20.80
CA ARG A 572 -6.95 -3.98 -20.47
C ARG A 572 -7.90 -4.40 -21.59
N SER A 573 -9.00 -5.07 -21.23
CA SER A 573 -10.14 -5.28 -22.13
C SER A 573 -10.83 -3.96 -22.47
N ALA A 574 -11.64 -3.92 -23.54
CA ALA A 574 -12.38 -2.72 -23.92
C ALA A 574 -13.25 -2.17 -22.77
N GLY A 575 -14.02 -3.04 -22.11
CA GLY A 575 -14.85 -2.65 -20.96
C GLY A 575 -14.03 -2.17 -19.74
N GLN A 576 -12.81 -2.70 -19.54
CA GLN A 576 -11.93 -2.19 -18.48
C GLN A 576 -11.38 -0.80 -18.81
N ARG A 577 -11.05 -0.51 -20.08
CA ARG A 577 -10.54 0.82 -20.47
C ARG A 577 -11.54 1.94 -20.20
N GLU A 578 -12.83 1.62 -20.28
CA GLU A 578 -13.95 2.50 -19.92
C GLU A 578 -14.14 2.58 -18.40
N ARG A 579 -14.31 1.44 -17.71
CA ARG A 579 -14.62 1.43 -16.26
C ARG A 579 -13.48 1.86 -15.36
N TYR A 580 -12.24 1.69 -15.78
CA TYR A 580 -11.05 1.96 -14.95
C TYR A 580 -10.50 3.37 -15.15
N TYR A 581 -11.17 4.23 -15.90
CA TYR A 581 -10.66 5.57 -16.15
C TYR A 581 -11.73 6.65 -16.00
N ALA A 582 -11.32 7.72 -15.33
CA ALA A 582 -12.01 9.00 -15.32
C ALA A 582 -10.95 10.09 -15.51
N PRO A 583 -11.22 11.18 -16.23
CA PRO A 583 -10.30 12.31 -16.40
C PRO A 583 -10.27 13.22 -15.16
N ASP A 584 -10.11 12.61 -13.99
CA ASP A 584 -10.10 13.25 -12.67
C ASP A 584 -8.74 13.05 -11.96
N ALA A 585 -8.57 13.65 -10.78
CA ALA A 585 -7.30 13.64 -10.05
C ALA A 585 -6.91 12.28 -9.45
N TRP A 586 -7.86 11.34 -9.29
CA TRP A 586 -7.65 10.07 -8.59
C TRP A 586 -6.70 9.16 -9.36
N ARG A 587 -5.61 8.69 -8.73
CA ARG A 587 -4.57 7.89 -9.39
C ARG A 587 -3.93 8.61 -10.60
N ALA A 588 -3.72 9.92 -10.48
CA ALA A 588 -2.90 10.69 -11.43
C ALA A 588 -1.41 10.32 -11.34
N SER A 589 -0.98 9.87 -10.16
CA SER A 589 0.36 9.42 -9.81
C SER A 589 0.28 8.20 -8.88
N ASP A 590 1.42 7.71 -8.41
CA ASP A 590 1.56 6.77 -7.30
C ASP A 590 1.97 7.45 -5.97
N HIS A 591 2.34 8.74 -6.01
CA HIS A 591 2.63 9.56 -4.83
C HIS A 591 1.52 10.56 -4.53
N ASP A 592 1.21 10.81 -3.26
CA ASP A 592 0.30 11.88 -2.84
C ASP A 592 1.04 13.24 -2.77
N PRO A 593 0.43 14.35 -3.24
CA PRO A 593 1.04 15.67 -3.13
C PRO A 593 1.04 16.19 -1.69
N VAL A 594 2.12 16.91 -1.34
CA VAL A 594 2.28 17.63 -0.07
C VAL A 594 2.01 19.12 -0.30
N LEU A 595 1.16 19.72 0.53
CA LEU A 595 0.78 21.13 0.50
C LEU A 595 1.31 21.84 1.74
N VAL A 596 1.93 23.00 1.56
CA VAL A 596 2.51 23.82 2.63
C VAL A 596 1.94 25.23 2.55
N ASP A 597 1.26 25.65 3.61
CA ASP A 597 0.64 26.96 3.72
C ASP A 597 1.53 27.91 4.51
N LEU A 598 1.97 28.99 3.87
CA LEU A 598 2.84 30.01 4.43
C LEU A 598 2.06 31.28 4.76
N SER A 599 2.42 31.92 5.88
CA SER A 599 1.88 33.23 6.26
C SER A 599 2.96 34.13 6.88
N TRP A 600 2.90 35.41 6.53
CA TRP A 600 3.77 36.45 7.10
C TRP A 600 3.09 37.32 8.15
N ARG A 601 1.81 37.06 8.44
CA ARG A 601 1.07 37.72 9.53
C ARG A 601 1.56 37.18 10.86
N GLU A 602 1.66 38.07 11.85
CA GLU A 602 1.92 37.62 13.22
C GLU A 602 0.78 36.70 13.68
N PRO A 603 1.06 35.62 14.43
CA PRO A 603 0.01 34.88 15.12
C PRO A 603 -0.77 35.86 15.99
N ALA A 604 -2.11 35.82 15.94
CA ALA A 604 -2.88 36.55 16.94
C ALA A 604 -2.40 36.09 18.34
N PRO A 605 -2.19 36.99 19.31
CA PRO A 605 -1.90 36.57 20.67
C PRO A 605 -3.00 35.62 21.11
N ASP A 606 -2.64 34.42 21.57
CA ASP A 606 -3.59 33.42 22.03
C ASP A 606 -4.60 34.09 22.96
N ALA A 607 -5.90 34.03 22.61
CA ALA A 607 -6.94 34.43 23.52
C ALA A 607 -6.83 33.52 24.75
N ALA A 608 -6.28 34.06 25.84
CA ALA A 608 -6.18 33.36 27.11
C ALA A 608 -7.55 32.74 27.43
N PRO A 609 -7.59 31.49 27.93
CA PRO A 609 -8.85 30.85 28.24
C PRO A 609 -9.60 31.71 29.25
N ALA A 610 -10.79 32.18 28.85
CA ALA A 610 -11.66 32.97 29.70
C ALA A 610 -11.92 32.18 30.98
N ARG A 611 -11.44 32.68 32.12
CA ARG A 611 -11.84 32.18 33.44
C ARG A 611 -13.32 32.49 33.61
N SER A 612 -14.16 31.46 33.49
CA SER A 612 -15.58 31.57 33.83
C SER A 612 -15.74 31.73 35.34
N GLY A 613 -15.79 32.98 35.82
CA GLY A 613 -16.34 33.31 37.12
C GLY A 613 -17.85 33.14 37.07
N GLY A 614 -18.35 32.00 37.55
CA GLY A 614 -19.77 31.73 37.69
C GLY A 614 -20.37 32.48 38.88
N GLY A 615 -20.87 33.70 38.64
CA GLY A 615 -21.84 34.36 39.51
C GLY A 615 -23.25 34.13 38.98
N ASN A 616 -23.97 33.17 39.57
CA ASN A 616 -25.39 32.97 39.28
C ASN A 616 -26.23 33.76 40.28
N ALA A 617 -26.91 34.78 39.80
CA ALA A 617 -28.08 35.38 40.44
C ALA A 617 -29.21 35.40 39.41
N VAL A 618 -30.22 34.53 39.58
CA VAL A 618 -31.57 34.76 39.06
C VAL A 618 -32.59 34.22 40.06
N ALA A 619 -33.55 35.08 40.36
CA ALA A 619 -34.67 34.92 41.27
C ALA A 619 -35.72 33.89 40.81
N GLY A 620 -36.52 33.41 41.77
CA GLY A 620 -37.68 32.52 41.56
C GLY A 620 -38.86 33.19 40.83
N PRO A 621 -40.02 32.50 40.70
CA PRO A 621 -40.84 32.21 41.88
C PRO A 621 -41.59 30.85 41.93
N GLU A 622 -41.90 30.48 43.18
CA GLU A 622 -43.10 29.85 43.80
C GLU A 622 -43.90 28.64 43.22
N GLY A 623 -44.14 27.69 44.14
CA GLY A 623 -45.36 26.86 44.30
C GLY A 623 -45.32 25.46 43.66
N GLY A 624 -45.58 24.31 44.31
CA GLY A 624 -46.00 23.95 45.68
C GLY A 624 -46.42 22.45 45.69
N GLY A 625 -46.25 21.75 46.82
CA GLY A 625 -47.13 20.65 47.26
C GLY A 625 -46.77 19.16 46.97
N GLY A 626 -46.53 18.39 48.04
CA GLY A 626 -47.21 17.09 48.26
C GLY A 626 -46.40 15.77 48.20
N SER A 627 -46.32 15.08 49.34
CA SER A 627 -45.75 13.74 49.66
C SER A 627 -46.54 12.55 49.05
N VAL A 628 -46.21 11.23 49.10
CA VAL A 628 -45.58 10.29 50.06
C VAL A 628 -45.29 8.95 49.31
N GLY A 629 -44.34 8.09 49.74
CA GLY A 629 -44.48 6.62 49.61
C GLY A 629 -43.25 5.71 49.38
N THR A 630 -42.50 5.41 50.46
CA THR A 630 -41.84 4.11 50.86
C THR A 630 -41.07 3.23 49.84
N ALA A 631 -39.73 3.07 50.01
CA ALA A 631 -38.98 1.96 50.68
C ALA A 631 -38.60 0.81 49.71
N ALA A 632 -37.44 0.13 49.67
CA ALA A 632 -36.18 -0.01 50.40
C ALA A 632 -35.13 -0.55 49.36
N LEU A 633 -33.81 -0.71 49.53
CA LEU A 633 -32.98 -1.17 50.65
C LEU A 633 -31.51 -0.82 50.36
N LEU A 634 -30.76 -0.63 51.43
CA LEU A 634 -29.38 -0.17 51.55
C LEU A 634 -28.40 -1.36 51.63
N ALA A 635 -27.18 -1.24 51.09
CA ALA A 635 -25.96 -1.72 51.76
C ALA A 635 -24.69 -1.11 51.14
N ILE A 636 -24.08 -0.20 51.89
CA ILE A 636 -22.72 0.33 51.75
C ILE A 636 -21.86 -0.41 52.78
N VAL A 637 -20.61 -0.76 52.44
CA VAL A 637 -19.51 -0.76 53.42
C VAL A 637 -18.28 -0.13 52.78
N LEU A 638 -17.79 0.94 53.40
CA LEU A 638 -16.53 1.64 53.16
C LEU A 638 -15.69 1.52 54.45
N ALA A 639 -14.39 1.30 54.33
CA ALA A 639 -13.37 1.69 55.31
C ALA A 639 -11.98 1.34 54.74
N ALA A 640 -10.87 2.01 55.04
CA ALA A 640 -10.56 3.38 55.38
C ALA A 640 -9.03 3.49 55.22
N SER A 641 -8.58 4.70 54.94
CA SER A 641 -7.22 5.17 54.66
C SER A 641 -6.24 4.99 55.83
N THR A 642 -4.93 4.89 55.55
CA THR A 642 -3.89 5.77 56.15
C THR A 642 -2.55 5.66 55.41
N ALA A 643 -1.92 6.81 55.18
CA ALA A 643 -0.59 7.01 54.63
C ALA A 643 0.51 6.77 55.70
N LEU A 644 1.77 6.54 55.27
CA LEU A 644 2.94 7.32 55.71
C LEU A 644 4.25 6.91 54.99
N ALA A 645 4.96 7.93 54.49
CA ALA A 645 6.41 8.16 54.48
C ALA A 645 7.43 7.12 53.94
N MET A 646 8.20 7.57 52.93
CA MET A 646 9.56 7.11 52.63
C MET A 646 10.56 7.57 53.72
N PRO A 647 11.75 6.93 53.83
CA PRO A 647 12.92 7.50 53.15
C PRO A 647 13.87 6.46 52.50
N ALA A 648 14.62 6.95 51.51
CA ALA A 648 15.72 6.27 50.84
C ALA A 648 16.92 5.99 51.75
N ILE A 649 17.72 4.94 51.46
CA ILE A 649 19.20 4.93 51.58
C ILE A 649 19.83 3.80 50.74
N ARG A 650 20.73 4.27 49.84
CA ARG A 650 21.95 3.73 49.21
C ARG A 650 22.49 2.29 49.48
N ARG A 651 22.94 1.72 48.33
CA ARG A 651 24.25 1.09 47.97
C ARG A 651 24.52 -0.41 48.28
N ARG A 652 24.55 -1.22 47.19
CA ARG A 652 25.64 -2.10 46.62
C ARG A 652 26.31 -3.18 47.52
N PRO A 653 27.05 -4.17 46.94
CA PRO A 653 26.78 -5.09 45.82
C PRO A 653 27.25 -6.56 46.15
N ALA A 654 27.35 -7.41 45.11
CA ALA A 654 28.11 -8.68 44.99
C ALA A 654 27.33 -10.00 45.13
N ARG A 655 26.99 -10.61 44.00
CA ARG A 655 27.76 -11.70 43.37
C ARG A 655 27.38 -11.83 41.90
#